data_AF-A0A1D3TWM4-F1
#
_entry.id   AF-A0A1D3TWM4-F1
#
_cell.length_a   1.000
_cell.length_b   1.000
_cell.length_c   1.000
_cell.angle_alpha   90.00
_cell.angle_beta   90.00
_cell.angle_gamma   90.00
#
_symmetry.space_group_name_H-M   'P 1'
#
loop_
_entity.id
_entity.type
_entity.pdbx_description
1 polymer ?
#
loop_
_entity_poly.entity_id
_entity_poly.type
_entity_poly.pdbx_seq_one_letter_code
_entity_poly.pdbx_strand_id
1 'polypeptide(L)'
;EPLKADTDEDGVSDGKEIELGTDPLTLQTSFQVSVSSENAGQVKASVDIELTGAQVETLNVEVAENEFLFPETIPGYIGEAYDFSVDGTFDAATIHFEFAEELLETKDFEPIIYYFNEEEQQLEPLDTTVSGNVASARTNHFSTYILINRVVYEDSYQWIDEWDTEGFNSVELVLVIDDSGSMTSNDRTNQRLAVAQSLVEKLPADSKVGVIKFTSSATALTSTLTEDKEEAKSFLNSSYFKSSGGTYMYTAIKKGISLFESTDEKTLKMMVVLSDGETSDTSQHSTVVSLANNTAGMFYLASYAGQLEEIYNDINNKIDIGTDSDSDGIADYYEDNMVIFNGVKIKLDKNNPDTDGDGLLDGEEIVELKYKYNEDKTKVRVTGKFKSNPASIDTDGDGLYDNAARIAKGVVVAPIDPEPANKNGLTGFWDNHVEGQQCGVASTEYNNDYGLKIPELSALIKEELGVSIPNSQEIADACVEIILKSRESVNSNKYAIRTAALIIKRFCKGKAATVAGAYLLNFVYDEDKAAYHSQPDTWQRYFGYNDFYDDVFRIGSYMHYKPVEFSVGTEEYVLWLWKGDYWNLHSGAEMGLYTSPDIYSGTEQYDAVDFEVPMNLSLYNYYGKSSIENIFNWSPEEDQWWITGFSGQNRDFIEPDRELMAIIGTVDLSEHTEIYASLKDKYDKDRGIYIKYNLEMIFDDKEHMVWINWYEGVTQRK
;
A
#
# COMPACT_ATOMS: atom_id res chain seq x y z
N GLU A 1 -37.60 -12.07 28.41
CA GLU A 1 -36.88 -11.84 29.68
C GLU A 1 -36.13 -10.53 29.52
N PRO A 2 -36.22 -9.54 30.43
CA PRO A 2 -35.74 -8.18 30.16
C PRO A 2 -34.20 -8.01 30.21
N LEU A 3 -33.45 -9.10 30.03
CA LEU A 3 -31.98 -9.14 30.17
C LEU A 3 -31.27 -9.74 28.95
N LYS A 4 -32.00 -10.20 27.92
CA LYS A 4 -31.38 -10.56 26.65
C LYS A 4 -31.08 -9.29 25.87
N ALA A 5 -29.93 -9.25 25.20
CA ALA A 5 -29.53 -8.11 24.37
C ALA A 5 -30.32 -8.06 23.04
N ASP A 6 -30.71 -9.24 22.55
CA ASP A 6 -31.62 -9.50 21.45
C ASP A 6 -32.73 -10.41 22.03
N THR A 7 -33.93 -9.85 22.18
CA THR A 7 -35.04 -10.48 22.91
C THR A 7 -35.80 -11.49 22.06
N ASP A 8 -35.86 -11.31 20.75
CA ASP A 8 -36.61 -12.17 19.82
C ASP A 8 -35.73 -13.13 18.99
N GLU A 9 -34.41 -13.02 19.13
CA GLU A 9 -33.38 -13.88 18.56
C GLU A 9 -33.31 -13.82 17.03
N ASP A 10 -33.57 -12.65 16.44
CA ASP A 10 -33.42 -12.43 15.00
C ASP A 10 -32.04 -11.94 14.55
N GLY A 11 -31.14 -11.69 15.50
CA GLY A 11 -29.75 -11.34 15.28
C GLY A 11 -29.45 -9.85 15.35
N VAL A 12 -30.42 -9.00 15.69
CA VAL A 12 -30.23 -7.56 15.95
C VAL A 12 -30.45 -7.28 17.43
N SER A 13 -29.64 -6.43 18.06
CA SER A 13 -29.92 -6.05 19.45
C SER A 13 -31.19 -5.20 19.57
N ASP A 14 -31.91 -5.36 20.68
CA ASP A 14 -33.10 -4.57 21.03
C ASP A 14 -32.84 -3.06 20.91
N GLY A 15 -31.61 -2.64 21.25
CA GLY A 15 -31.18 -1.25 21.15
C GLY A 15 -31.08 -0.78 19.70
N LYS A 16 -30.48 -1.60 18.82
CA LYS A 16 -30.34 -1.29 17.40
C LYS A 16 -31.69 -1.31 16.68
N GLU A 17 -32.57 -2.22 17.03
CA GLU A 17 -33.94 -2.26 16.53
C GLU A 17 -34.74 -1.00 16.85
N ILE A 18 -34.59 -0.46 18.06
CA ILE A 18 -35.20 0.83 18.43
C ILE A 18 -34.65 1.97 17.57
N GLU A 19 -33.35 1.98 17.25
CA GLU A 19 -32.76 2.96 16.33
C GLU A 19 -33.33 2.85 14.92
N LEU A 20 -33.57 1.62 14.44
CA LEU A 20 -34.18 1.33 13.14
C LEU A 20 -35.71 1.55 13.13
N GLY A 21 -36.34 1.66 14.31
CA GLY A 21 -37.78 1.79 14.47
C GLY A 21 -38.56 0.47 14.28
N THR A 22 -37.90 -0.68 14.47
CA THR A 22 -38.51 -2.01 14.48
C THR A 22 -39.02 -2.37 15.89
N ASP A 23 -39.69 -3.52 16.04
CA ASP A 23 -40.29 -3.96 17.32
C ASP A 23 -39.44 -5.07 17.94
N PRO A 24 -38.71 -4.83 19.05
CA PRO A 24 -37.77 -5.80 19.64
C PRO A 24 -38.34 -7.10 20.22
N LEU A 25 -39.63 -7.34 19.98
CA LEU A 25 -40.35 -8.51 20.43
C LEU A 25 -40.89 -9.33 19.26
N THR A 26 -40.61 -8.92 18.03
CA THR A 26 -41.19 -9.48 16.81
C THR A 26 -40.09 -9.85 15.82
N LEU A 27 -39.70 -11.13 15.88
CA LEU A 27 -38.71 -11.74 14.99
C LEU A 27 -38.87 -11.30 13.53
N GLN A 28 -37.85 -10.65 12.99
CA GLN A 28 -37.77 -10.23 11.59
C GLN A 28 -36.77 -11.08 10.81
N THR A 29 -36.96 -11.18 9.49
CA THR A 29 -36.01 -11.90 8.62
C THR A 29 -35.15 -10.96 7.79
N SER A 30 -35.55 -9.70 7.67
CA SER A 30 -34.79 -8.67 6.98
C SER A 30 -35.09 -7.28 7.55
N PHE A 31 -34.09 -6.41 7.46
CA PHE A 31 -34.07 -5.07 8.01
C PHE A 31 -33.69 -4.08 6.92
N GLN A 32 -34.43 -2.99 6.81
CA GLN A 32 -34.05 -1.86 5.98
C GLN A 32 -33.18 -0.92 6.81
N VAL A 33 -31.93 -0.74 6.40
CA VAL A 33 -30.91 -0.04 7.15
C VAL A 33 -30.37 1.12 6.31
N SER A 34 -30.29 2.29 6.94
CA SER A 34 -29.65 3.48 6.39
C SER A 34 -28.51 3.92 7.32
N VAL A 35 -27.28 3.90 6.83
CA VAL A 35 -26.09 4.36 7.57
C VAL A 35 -25.43 5.49 6.80
N SER A 36 -24.95 6.50 7.53
CA SER A 36 -24.17 7.60 6.96
C SER A 36 -22.85 7.76 7.69
N SER A 37 -21.82 8.21 6.98
CA SER A 37 -20.53 8.54 7.60
C SER A 37 -20.69 9.53 8.76
N GLU A 38 -19.90 9.34 9.82
CA GLU A 38 -19.93 10.19 11.01
C GLU A 38 -19.25 11.56 10.77
N ASN A 39 -18.24 11.60 9.91
CA ASN A 39 -17.49 12.82 9.56
C ASN A 39 -18.09 13.54 8.35
N ALA A 40 -18.29 14.85 8.48
CA ALA A 40 -18.65 15.74 7.38
C ALA A 40 -17.37 16.23 6.69
N GLY A 41 -16.87 15.44 5.74
CA GLY A 41 -15.86 15.87 4.78
C GLY A 41 -16.43 16.89 3.77
N GLN A 42 -15.74 17.09 2.65
CA GLN A 42 -16.28 17.86 1.52
C GLN A 42 -17.53 17.22 0.92
N VAL A 43 -17.66 15.90 1.07
CA VAL A 43 -18.87 15.14 0.77
C VAL A 43 -19.28 14.29 1.97
N LYS A 44 -20.56 13.93 2.03
CA LYS A 44 -21.11 12.99 3.02
C LYS A 44 -21.62 11.74 2.33
N ALA A 45 -21.09 10.58 2.72
CA ALA A 45 -21.47 9.28 2.19
C ALA A 45 -22.56 8.61 3.03
N SER A 46 -23.46 7.88 2.38
CA SER A 46 -24.46 7.04 3.05
C SER A 46 -24.92 5.88 2.17
N VAL A 47 -25.54 4.88 2.78
CA VAL A 47 -26.06 3.70 2.09
C VAL A 47 -27.44 3.32 2.62
N ASP A 48 -28.34 2.97 1.69
CA ASP A 48 -29.61 2.31 1.94
C ASP A 48 -29.52 0.84 1.48
N ILE A 49 -29.76 -0.10 2.38
CA ILE A 49 -29.59 -1.54 2.13
C ILE A 49 -30.59 -2.40 2.92
N GLU A 50 -30.98 -3.53 2.33
CA GLU A 50 -31.73 -4.58 3.03
C GLU A 50 -30.77 -5.68 3.52
N LEU A 51 -30.77 -5.95 4.81
CA LEU A 51 -29.83 -6.87 5.47
C LEU A 51 -30.56 -7.91 6.32
N THR A 52 -29.89 -9.04 6.56
CA THR A 52 -30.31 -9.99 7.61
C THR A 52 -29.88 -9.48 8.98
N GLY A 53 -30.51 -9.95 10.07
CA GLY A 53 -30.22 -9.44 11.41
C GLY A 53 -28.74 -9.52 11.79
N ALA A 54 -28.11 -10.66 11.52
CA ALA A 54 -26.68 -10.88 11.77
C ALA A 54 -25.73 -9.89 11.06
N GLN A 55 -26.20 -9.20 10.00
CA GLN A 55 -25.40 -8.26 9.23
C GLN A 55 -25.59 -6.81 9.70
N VAL A 56 -26.72 -6.47 10.34
CA VAL A 56 -27.11 -5.09 10.67
C VAL A 56 -26.04 -4.37 11.49
N GLU A 57 -25.48 -5.05 12.49
CA GLU A 57 -24.47 -4.46 13.39
C GLU A 57 -23.05 -4.45 12.78
N THR A 58 -22.87 -5.03 11.60
CA THR A 58 -21.59 -5.12 10.90
C THR A 58 -21.45 -4.10 9.77
N LEU A 59 -22.54 -3.40 9.42
CA LEU A 59 -22.55 -2.39 8.37
C LEU A 59 -21.76 -1.15 8.80
N ASN A 60 -20.73 -0.79 8.04
CA ASN A 60 -19.88 0.38 8.30
C ASN A 60 -19.74 1.26 7.05
N VAL A 61 -19.57 2.57 7.27
CA VAL A 61 -19.25 3.57 6.23
C VAL A 61 -18.23 4.54 6.80
N GLU A 62 -17.00 4.48 6.34
CA GLU A 62 -15.89 5.27 6.87
C GLU A 62 -15.06 5.92 5.77
N VAL A 63 -14.31 6.96 6.12
CA VAL A 63 -13.43 7.64 5.15
C VAL A 63 -12.26 6.71 4.83
N ALA A 64 -11.98 6.50 3.54
CA ALA A 64 -10.81 5.75 3.11
C ALA A 64 -9.56 6.62 3.24
N GLU A 65 -8.77 6.40 4.29
CA GLU A 65 -7.53 7.13 4.54
C GLU A 65 -6.37 6.54 3.71
N ASN A 66 -6.33 6.75 2.40
CA ASN A 66 -5.19 6.33 1.56
C ASN A 66 -4.83 7.44 0.56
N GLU A 67 -3.79 8.21 0.86
CA GLU A 67 -3.38 9.36 0.03
C GLU A 67 -2.74 8.94 -1.29
N PHE A 68 -2.25 7.71 -1.42
CA PHE A 68 -1.74 7.20 -2.69
C PHE A 68 -2.86 6.86 -3.67
N LEU A 69 -3.85 6.09 -3.21
CA LEU A 69 -4.98 5.66 -4.03
C LEU A 69 -6.00 6.79 -4.23
N PHE A 70 -6.24 7.60 -3.19
CA PHE A 70 -7.28 8.64 -3.16
C PHE A 70 -6.79 10.03 -2.74
N PRO A 71 -5.74 10.60 -3.37
CA PRO A 71 -5.30 11.95 -3.03
C PRO A 71 -6.30 13.04 -3.46
N GLU A 72 -6.27 14.18 -2.77
CA GLU A 72 -7.02 15.38 -3.19
C GLU A 72 -6.59 15.92 -4.58
N THR A 73 -5.45 15.45 -5.11
CA THR A 73 -4.93 15.81 -6.43
C THR A 73 -5.59 15.04 -7.58
N ILE A 74 -6.50 14.09 -7.30
CA ILE A 74 -7.28 13.40 -8.32
C ILE A 74 -7.96 14.43 -9.23
N PRO A 75 -7.79 14.37 -10.56
CA PRO A 75 -8.47 15.26 -11.46
C PRO A 75 -9.99 15.14 -11.33
N GLY A 76 -10.68 16.25 -11.07
CA GLY A 76 -12.12 16.26 -10.84
C GLY A 76 -12.53 15.87 -9.43
N TYR A 77 -11.61 15.82 -8.47
CA TYR A 77 -11.90 15.61 -7.05
C TYR A 77 -13.04 16.52 -6.56
N ILE A 78 -14.05 15.90 -5.94
CA ILE A 78 -15.18 16.59 -5.29
C ILE A 78 -15.09 16.47 -3.77
N GLY A 79 -14.63 15.32 -3.28
CA GLY A 79 -14.44 15.04 -1.87
C GLY A 79 -13.87 13.66 -1.63
N GLU A 80 -13.81 13.28 -0.36
CA GLU A 80 -13.14 12.10 0.15
C GLU A 80 -13.73 10.79 -0.42
N ALA A 81 -12.89 9.77 -0.52
CA ALA A 81 -13.31 8.40 -0.76
C ALA A 81 -13.81 7.76 0.54
N TYR A 82 -14.75 6.81 0.43
CA TYR A 82 -15.35 6.13 1.56
C TYR A 82 -15.35 4.62 1.36
N ASP A 83 -14.88 3.89 2.36
CA ASP A 83 -15.02 2.44 2.42
C ASP A 83 -16.39 2.06 2.99
N PHE A 84 -17.06 1.14 2.31
CA PHE A 84 -18.33 0.56 2.73
C PHE A 84 -18.07 -0.91 2.98
N SER A 85 -18.53 -1.43 4.12
CA SER A 85 -18.33 -2.83 4.47
C SER A 85 -19.51 -3.41 5.25
N VAL A 86 -19.71 -4.72 5.09
CA VAL A 86 -20.72 -5.51 5.82
C VAL A 86 -20.29 -6.98 5.81
N ASP A 87 -20.55 -7.72 6.88
CA ASP A 87 -20.27 -9.15 6.91
C ASP A 87 -21.21 -9.92 5.97
N GLY A 88 -20.66 -10.94 5.29
CA GLY A 88 -21.41 -11.80 4.39
C GLY A 88 -21.67 -11.17 3.02
N THR A 89 -22.77 -11.57 2.38
CA THR A 89 -23.15 -11.12 1.03
C THR A 89 -24.51 -10.45 1.05
N PHE A 90 -24.78 -9.57 0.09
CA PHE A 90 -26.07 -8.92 -0.09
C PHE A 90 -26.44 -8.84 -1.58
N ASP A 91 -27.73 -8.66 -1.86
CA ASP A 91 -28.24 -8.63 -3.25
C ASP A 91 -28.02 -7.26 -3.92
N ALA A 92 -28.34 -6.18 -3.21
CA ALA A 92 -28.14 -4.82 -3.68
C ALA A 92 -28.18 -3.79 -2.55
N ALA A 93 -27.46 -2.70 -2.75
CA ALA A 93 -27.46 -1.50 -1.93
C ALA A 93 -27.58 -0.26 -2.83
N THR A 94 -28.07 0.85 -2.28
CA THR A 94 -28.01 2.17 -2.92
C THR A 94 -27.09 3.05 -2.11
N ILE A 95 -26.00 3.50 -2.71
CA ILE A 95 -25.06 4.42 -2.08
C ILE A 95 -25.35 5.85 -2.53
N HIS A 96 -25.11 6.80 -1.63
CA HIS A 96 -25.41 8.21 -1.80
C HIS A 96 -24.20 9.06 -1.38
N PHE A 97 -23.87 10.05 -2.21
CA PHE A 97 -22.89 11.08 -1.90
C PHE A 97 -23.58 12.45 -1.95
N GLU A 98 -23.68 13.10 -0.80
CA GLU A 98 -24.13 14.48 -0.69
C GLU A 98 -22.92 15.41 -0.83
N PHE A 99 -23.00 16.39 -1.74
CA PHE A 99 -21.95 17.36 -2.02
C PHE A 99 -22.44 18.80 -1.88
N ALA A 100 -21.53 19.78 -1.94
CA ALA A 100 -21.89 21.20 -1.79
C ALA A 100 -22.77 21.70 -2.95
N GLU A 101 -23.92 22.33 -2.63
CA GLU A 101 -24.90 22.81 -3.64
C GLU A 101 -24.28 23.77 -4.66
N GLU A 102 -23.29 24.59 -4.27
CA GLU A 102 -22.61 25.53 -5.17
C GLU A 102 -21.92 24.85 -6.37
N LEU A 103 -21.55 23.58 -6.27
CA LEU A 103 -20.90 22.85 -7.37
C LEU A 103 -21.84 22.67 -8.57
N LEU A 104 -23.16 22.70 -8.36
CA LEU A 104 -24.16 22.63 -9.43
C LEU A 104 -24.10 23.84 -10.39
N GLU A 105 -23.49 24.95 -9.97
CA GLU A 105 -23.27 26.12 -10.83
C GLU A 105 -22.03 25.97 -11.73
N THR A 106 -21.21 24.95 -11.51
CA THR A 106 -20.01 24.67 -12.29
C THR A 106 -20.39 24.23 -13.70
N LYS A 107 -19.76 24.86 -14.70
CA LYS A 107 -20.01 24.53 -16.11
C LYS A 107 -19.54 23.10 -16.39
N ASP A 108 -20.36 22.34 -17.12
CA ASP A 108 -20.05 20.96 -17.52
C ASP A 108 -19.79 20.03 -16.31
N PHE A 109 -20.43 20.29 -15.17
CA PHE A 109 -20.33 19.48 -13.95
C PHE A 109 -21.13 18.18 -14.05
N GLU A 110 -20.44 17.04 -14.01
CA GLU A 110 -21.03 15.70 -14.08
C GLU A 110 -20.48 14.83 -12.92
N PRO A 111 -21.10 14.89 -11.72
CA PRO A 111 -20.65 14.10 -10.58
C PRO A 111 -21.08 12.63 -10.75
N ILE A 112 -20.09 11.73 -10.78
CA ILE A 112 -20.27 10.28 -10.95
C ILE A 112 -19.58 9.57 -9.79
N ILE A 113 -20.25 8.54 -9.24
CA ILE A 113 -19.68 7.67 -8.22
C ILE A 113 -18.85 6.60 -8.92
N TYR A 114 -17.60 6.48 -8.51
CA TYR A 114 -16.68 5.42 -8.94
C TYR A 114 -16.42 4.47 -7.78
N TYR A 115 -16.22 3.19 -8.07
CA TYR A 115 -15.68 2.23 -7.11
C TYR A 115 -14.25 1.86 -7.48
N PHE A 116 -13.44 1.51 -6.49
CA PHE A 116 -12.07 1.05 -6.71
C PHE A 116 -12.04 -0.46 -6.89
N ASN A 117 -11.73 -0.89 -8.11
CA ASN A 117 -11.42 -2.29 -8.39
C ASN A 117 -9.95 -2.54 -8.01
N GLU A 118 -9.73 -3.20 -6.87
CA GLU A 118 -8.39 -3.51 -6.35
C GLU A 118 -7.60 -4.46 -7.26
N GLU A 119 -8.25 -5.48 -7.84
CA GLU A 119 -7.60 -6.46 -8.72
C GLU A 119 -7.05 -5.79 -9.98
N GLU A 120 -7.86 -4.92 -10.57
CA GLU A 120 -7.49 -4.18 -11.76
C GLU A 120 -6.71 -2.89 -11.43
N GLN A 121 -6.68 -2.45 -10.18
CA GLN A 121 -6.31 -1.09 -9.78
C GLN A 121 -6.92 -0.06 -10.73
N GLN A 122 -8.25 0.06 -10.72
CA GLN A 122 -8.99 1.02 -11.57
C GLN A 122 -10.17 1.63 -10.84
N LEU A 123 -10.50 2.89 -11.19
CA LEU A 123 -11.77 3.50 -10.80
C LEU A 123 -12.82 3.20 -11.87
N GLU A 124 -13.84 2.45 -11.48
CA GLU A 124 -14.93 2.04 -12.37
C GLU A 124 -16.21 2.85 -12.09
N PRO A 125 -16.78 3.53 -13.10
CA PRO A 125 -17.96 4.37 -12.90
C PRO A 125 -19.21 3.51 -12.67
N LEU A 126 -20.03 3.91 -11.70
CA LEU A 126 -21.38 3.39 -11.54
C LEU A 126 -22.40 4.23 -12.29
N ASP A 127 -23.52 3.60 -12.66
CA ASP A 127 -24.71 4.27 -13.19
C ASP A 127 -25.30 5.21 -12.13
N THR A 128 -24.80 6.45 -12.14
CA THR A 128 -25.09 7.47 -11.12
C THR A 128 -26.23 8.38 -11.55
N THR A 129 -27.15 8.64 -10.64
CA THR A 129 -28.25 9.62 -10.80
C THR A 129 -28.07 10.76 -9.81
N VAL A 130 -28.39 11.99 -10.21
CA VAL A 130 -28.23 13.18 -9.36
C VAL A 130 -29.60 13.81 -9.13
N SER A 131 -29.96 14.02 -7.86
CA SER A 131 -31.19 14.70 -7.45
C SER A 131 -30.85 15.77 -6.41
N GLY A 132 -30.95 17.04 -6.80
CA GLY A 132 -30.43 18.13 -5.97
C GLY A 132 -28.90 18.05 -5.88
N ASN A 133 -28.35 18.08 -4.68
CA ASN A 133 -26.93 17.93 -4.37
C ASN A 133 -26.54 16.51 -3.93
N VAL A 134 -27.34 15.51 -4.27
CA VAL A 134 -27.09 14.11 -3.91
C VAL A 134 -26.92 13.28 -5.18
N ALA A 135 -25.75 12.67 -5.33
CA ALA A 135 -25.46 11.65 -6.33
C ALA A 135 -25.77 10.26 -5.74
N SER A 136 -26.35 9.36 -6.52
CA SER A 136 -26.79 8.05 -6.03
C SER A 136 -26.62 6.96 -7.08
N ALA A 137 -26.13 5.80 -6.65
CA ALA A 137 -25.89 4.64 -7.51
C ALA A 137 -26.27 3.35 -6.81
N ARG A 138 -26.65 2.33 -7.60
CA ARG A 138 -26.94 0.99 -7.09
C ARG A 138 -25.70 0.10 -7.26
N THR A 139 -25.36 -0.66 -6.22
CA THR A 139 -24.27 -1.64 -6.23
C THR A 139 -24.74 -2.98 -5.65
N ASN A 140 -23.98 -4.05 -5.90
CA ASN A 140 -24.20 -5.41 -5.39
C ASN A 140 -22.98 -5.95 -4.61
N HIS A 141 -21.99 -5.10 -4.40
CA HIS A 141 -20.80 -5.40 -3.63
C HIS A 141 -20.39 -4.13 -2.88
N PHE A 142 -19.50 -4.29 -1.92
CA PHE A 142 -18.96 -3.20 -1.12
C PHE A 142 -17.44 -3.14 -1.37
N SER A 143 -16.92 -1.92 -1.30
CA SER A 143 -15.61 -1.49 -1.78
C SER A 143 -15.40 -0.04 -1.30
N THR A 144 -14.26 0.56 -1.65
CA THR A 144 -14.06 1.99 -1.56
C THR A 144 -14.69 2.72 -2.75
N TYR A 145 -15.50 3.73 -2.47
CA TYR A 145 -16.19 4.57 -3.46
C TYR A 145 -15.78 6.03 -3.34
N ILE A 146 -15.71 6.74 -4.47
CA ILE A 146 -15.38 8.16 -4.53
C ILE A 146 -16.30 8.90 -5.51
N LEU A 147 -16.72 10.12 -5.17
CA LEU A 147 -17.46 11.00 -6.07
C LEU A 147 -16.51 11.90 -6.85
N ILE A 148 -16.55 11.81 -8.19
CA ILE A 148 -15.64 12.55 -9.06
C ILE A 148 -16.43 13.29 -10.14
N ASN A 149 -16.01 14.52 -10.47
CA ASN A 149 -16.50 15.22 -11.65
C ASN A 149 -15.92 14.57 -12.92
N ARG A 150 -16.72 13.73 -13.56
CA ARG A 150 -16.32 12.90 -14.70
C ARG A 150 -15.71 13.71 -15.84
N VAL A 151 -16.22 14.91 -16.12
CA VAL A 151 -15.69 15.72 -17.23
C VAL A 151 -14.22 16.05 -17.02
N VAL A 152 -13.86 16.53 -15.83
CA VAL A 152 -12.47 16.88 -15.51
C VAL A 152 -11.59 15.62 -15.41
N TYR A 153 -12.12 14.56 -14.82
CA TYR A 153 -11.43 13.28 -14.68
C TYR A 153 -11.11 12.64 -16.03
N GLU A 154 -12.10 12.54 -16.93
CA GLU A 154 -11.91 12.00 -18.26
C GLU A 154 -11.00 12.89 -19.13
N ASP A 155 -11.06 14.22 -18.98
CA ASP A 155 -10.18 15.15 -19.69
C ASP A 155 -8.72 15.11 -19.19
N SER A 156 -8.48 14.62 -17.98
CA SER A 156 -7.13 14.52 -17.41
C SER A 156 -6.24 13.52 -18.12
N TYR A 157 -6.84 12.46 -18.64
CA TYR A 157 -6.14 11.46 -19.43
C TYR A 157 -5.87 12.02 -20.82
N GLN A 158 -4.60 12.25 -21.10
CA GLN A 158 -4.18 12.63 -22.43
C GLN A 158 -4.29 11.42 -23.34
N TRP A 159 -5.15 11.56 -24.35
CA TRP A 159 -5.12 10.66 -25.47
C TRP A 159 -3.84 10.90 -26.25
N ILE A 160 -2.97 9.91 -26.22
CA ILE A 160 -1.83 9.81 -27.12
C ILE A 160 -2.44 9.39 -28.45
N ASP A 161 -2.08 10.04 -29.56
CA ASP A 161 -2.45 9.52 -30.87
C ASP A 161 -1.88 8.10 -30.95
N GLU A 162 -2.77 7.11 -31.05
CA GLU A 162 -2.40 5.73 -31.33
C GLU A 162 -1.83 5.80 -32.74
N TRP A 163 -0.51 5.84 -32.81
CA TRP A 163 0.10 5.12 -33.89
C TRP A 163 -0.34 3.68 -33.72
N ASP A 164 -0.89 3.17 -34.81
CA ASP A 164 -1.16 1.77 -35.06
C ASP A 164 -0.23 0.91 -34.20
N THR A 165 -0.83 0.25 -33.21
CA THR A 165 -0.12 -0.62 -32.28
C THR A 165 0.42 -1.88 -32.99
N GLU A 166 0.28 -1.94 -34.31
CA GLU A 166 1.26 -2.54 -35.20
C GLU A 166 2.50 -1.65 -35.39
N GLY A 167 3.20 -1.36 -34.28
CA GLY A 167 4.42 -0.56 -34.29
C GLY A 167 5.40 -1.02 -35.37
N PHE A 168 5.87 -0.05 -36.16
CA PHE A 168 6.92 -0.28 -37.11
C PHE A 168 8.16 -0.80 -36.36
N ASN A 169 8.50 -2.07 -36.54
CA ASN A 169 9.65 -2.70 -35.86
C ASN A 169 10.98 -2.44 -36.58
N SER A 170 10.94 -1.73 -37.71
CA SER A 170 12.07 -1.49 -38.61
C SER A 170 11.84 -0.23 -39.44
N VAL A 171 12.92 0.44 -39.85
CA VAL A 171 12.87 1.67 -40.67
C VAL A 171 13.59 1.46 -42.00
N GLU A 172 12.95 1.84 -43.10
CA GLU A 172 13.56 1.98 -44.43
C GLU A 172 13.63 3.47 -44.80
N LEU A 173 14.83 4.04 -44.89
CA LEU A 173 15.05 5.43 -45.30
C LEU A 173 15.63 5.50 -46.71
N VAL A 174 15.00 6.25 -47.61
CA VAL A 174 15.60 6.64 -48.90
C VAL A 174 15.92 8.14 -48.89
N LEU A 175 17.20 8.45 -48.95
CA LEU A 175 17.72 9.81 -49.14
C LEU A 175 17.77 10.14 -50.64
N VAL A 176 17.00 11.13 -51.08
CA VAL A 176 17.02 11.63 -52.46
C VAL A 176 17.66 13.00 -52.48
N ILE A 177 18.92 13.05 -52.92
CA ILE A 177 19.78 14.23 -52.73
C ILE A 177 20.06 14.90 -54.06
N ASP A 178 19.79 16.20 -54.08
CA ASP A 178 20.03 17.08 -55.22
C ASP A 178 21.52 17.28 -55.44
N ASP A 179 21.95 17.03 -56.67
CA ASP A 179 23.31 17.26 -57.16
C ASP A 179 23.32 18.22 -58.35
N SER A 180 22.25 18.99 -58.54
CA SER A 180 22.10 19.93 -59.65
C SER A 180 23.00 21.16 -59.51
N GLY A 181 23.13 21.91 -60.61
CA GLY A 181 23.98 23.10 -60.68
C GLY A 181 23.62 24.19 -59.65
N SER A 182 22.34 24.33 -59.30
CA SER A 182 21.87 25.35 -58.36
C SER A 182 22.42 25.14 -56.95
N MET A 183 22.71 23.89 -56.57
CA MET A 183 23.32 23.53 -55.29
C MET A 183 24.73 24.11 -55.12
N THR A 184 25.43 24.49 -56.20
CA THR A 184 26.70 25.23 -56.09
C THR A 184 26.51 26.60 -55.44
N SER A 185 25.33 27.21 -55.60
CA SER A 185 25.01 28.51 -55.01
C SER A 185 24.21 28.38 -53.73
N ASN A 186 23.25 27.45 -53.69
CA ASN A 186 22.28 27.28 -52.61
C ASN A 186 22.82 26.43 -51.44
N ASP A 187 23.82 25.57 -51.69
CA ASP A 187 24.48 24.75 -50.68
C ASP A 187 26.00 24.67 -50.92
N ARG A 188 26.67 25.83 -50.86
CA ARG A 188 28.11 26.00 -51.17
C ARG A 188 29.03 25.10 -50.35
N THR A 189 28.64 24.77 -49.13
CA THR A 189 29.42 24.00 -48.17
C THR A 189 29.02 22.53 -48.12
N ASN A 190 28.05 22.10 -48.97
CA ASN A 190 27.47 20.76 -48.95
C ASN A 190 26.90 20.37 -47.58
N GLN A 191 26.28 21.31 -46.89
CA GLN A 191 25.58 21.06 -45.62
C GLN A 191 24.56 19.95 -45.76
N ARG A 192 23.88 19.81 -46.91
CA ARG A 192 22.94 18.71 -47.14
C ARG A 192 23.57 17.33 -46.96
N LEU A 193 24.86 17.17 -47.31
CA LEU A 193 25.57 15.89 -47.18
C LEU A 193 25.93 15.61 -45.72
N ALA A 194 26.40 16.62 -44.99
CA ALA A 194 26.70 16.50 -43.56
C ALA A 194 25.42 16.17 -42.75
N VAL A 195 24.30 16.82 -43.09
CA VAL A 195 23.03 16.54 -42.42
C VAL A 195 22.47 15.17 -42.80
N ALA A 196 22.60 14.75 -44.06
CA ALA A 196 22.25 13.39 -44.47
C ALA A 196 23.04 12.33 -43.68
N GLN A 197 24.34 12.56 -43.44
CA GLN A 197 25.16 11.68 -42.62
C GLN A 197 24.68 11.63 -41.17
N SER A 198 24.38 12.79 -40.59
CA SER A 198 23.86 12.88 -39.21
C SER A 198 22.49 12.19 -39.06
N LEU A 199 21.60 12.32 -40.04
CA LEU A 199 20.32 11.62 -40.04
C LEU A 199 20.52 10.10 -40.06
N VAL A 200 21.41 9.59 -40.92
CA VAL A 200 21.72 8.14 -41.00
C VAL A 200 22.31 7.61 -39.69
N GLU A 201 23.16 8.39 -39.02
CA GLU A 201 23.79 8.02 -37.75
C GLU A 201 22.77 7.84 -36.62
N LYS A 202 21.72 8.67 -36.59
CA LYS A 202 20.72 8.69 -35.52
C LYS A 202 19.57 7.70 -35.68
N LEU A 203 19.53 6.93 -36.77
CA LEU A 203 18.50 5.89 -36.96
C LEU A 203 18.71 4.69 -35.99
N PRO A 204 17.67 3.89 -35.71
CA PRO A 204 17.81 2.58 -35.05
C PRO A 204 18.81 1.63 -35.74
N ALA A 205 19.39 0.68 -35.00
CA ALA A 205 20.51 -0.13 -35.47
C ALA A 205 20.20 -1.01 -36.70
N ASP A 206 18.96 -1.48 -36.82
CA ASP A 206 18.42 -2.37 -37.86
C ASP A 206 17.81 -1.64 -39.07
N SER A 207 17.94 -0.31 -39.11
CA SER A 207 17.39 0.51 -40.19
C SER A 207 18.13 0.31 -41.51
N LYS A 208 17.39 0.25 -42.62
CA LYS A 208 17.94 0.16 -43.98
C LYS A 208 17.96 1.51 -44.67
N VAL A 209 19.04 1.83 -45.36
CA VAL A 209 19.24 3.14 -45.99
C VAL A 209 19.52 3.01 -47.48
N GLY A 210 18.82 3.80 -48.29
CA GLY A 210 19.06 4.00 -49.70
C GLY A 210 19.55 5.42 -49.98
N VAL A 211 20.52 5.58 -50.88
CA VAL A 211 21.00 6.90 -51.30
C VAL A 211 20.80 7.07 -52.81
N ILE A 212 19.99 8.05 -53.19
CA ILE A 212 19.77 8.47 -54.57
C ILE A 212 20.34 9.86 -54.76
N LYS A 213 21.07 10.00 -55.85
CA LYS A 213 21.56 11.27 -56.35
C LYS A 213 20.79 11.67 -57.59
N PHE A 214 20.42 12.95 -57.72
CA PHE A 214 19.77 13.42 -58.93
C PHE A 214 20.35 14.71 -59.51
N THR A 215 20.37 14.76 -60.84
CA THR A 215 20.70 15.93 -61.66
C THR A 215 19.70 16.02 -62.81
N SER A 216 20.15 15.98 -64.07
CA SER A 216 19.30 15.72 -65.25
C SER A 216 18.79 14.28 -65.32
N SER A 217 19.20 13.42 -64.38
CA SER A 217 18.79 12.01 -64.25
C SER A 217 18.95 11.54 -62.80
N ALA A 218 18.34 10.42 -62.44
CA ALA A 218 18.42 9.83 -61.10
C ALA A 218 19.36 8.61 -61.05
N THR A 219 20.36 8.66 -60.19
CA THR A 219 21.33 7.58 -59.95
C THR A 219 21.15 7.06 -58.53
N ALA A 220 20.86 5.77 -58.37
CA ALA A 220 20.91 5.14 -57.05
C ALA A 220 22.38 4.79 -56.78
N LEU A 221 22.94 5.36 -55.72
CA LEU A 221 24.32 5.11 -55.28
C LEU A 221 24.38 3.80 -54.48
N THR A 222 23.31 3.47 -53.77
CA THR A 222 23.04 2.12 -53.27
C THR A 222 22.13 1.40 -54.26
N SER A 223 22.49 0.20 -54.71
CA SER A 223 21.67 -0.56 -55.67
C SER A 223 20.39 -1.14 -55.07
N THR A 224 20.40 -1.32 -53.75
CA THR A 224 19.35 -1.83 -52.85
C THR A 224 19.41 -1.01 -51.55
N LEU A 225 18.47 -1.19 -50.63
CA LEU A 225 18.62 -0.61 -49.29
C LEU A 225 19.71 -1.38 -48.52
N THR A 226 20.63 -0.68 -47.85
CA THR A 226 21.72 -1.30 -47.07
C THR A 226 21.47 -1.15 -45.57
N GLU A 227 21.71 -2.22 -44.81
CA GLU A 227 21.76 -2.19 -43.34
C GLU A 227 23.11 -1.64 -42.84
N ASP A 228 24.12 -1.58 -43.70
CA ASP A 228 25.42 -0.98 -43.38
C ASP A 228 25.34 0.54 -43.50
N LYS A 229 25.13 1.20 -42.36
CA LYS A 229 25.10 2.67 -42.27
C LYS A 229 26.41 3.32 -42.70
N GLU A 230 27.56 2.66 -42.54
CA GLU A 230 28.84 3.18 -43.01
C GLU A 230 28.93 3.14 -44.54
N GLU A 231 28.38 2.10 -45.17
CA GLU A 231 28.25 2.04 -46.63
C GLU A 231 27.41 3.23 -47.13
N ALA A 232 26.22 3.47 -46.56
CA ALA A 232 25.38 4.60 -46.93
C ALA A 232 26.10 5.95 -46.74
N LYS A 233 26.75 6.16 -45.58
CA LYS A 233 27.52 7.38 -45.29
C LYS A 233 28.72 7.57 -46.22
N SER A 234 29.31 6.49 -46.73
CA SER A 234 30.45 6.55 -47.66
C SER A 234 30.11 7.21 -49.00
N PHE A 235 28.82 7.23 -49.38
CA PHE A 235 28.34 7.92 -50.58
C PHE A 235 28.04 9.41 -50.35
N LEU A 236 27.78 9.81 -49.10
CA LEU A 236 27.33 11.16 -48.72
C LEU A 236 28.50 12.15 -48.61
N ASN A 237 29.29 12.30 -49.68
CA ASN A 237 30.39 13.26 -49.71
C ASN A 237 30.61 13.86 -51.11
N SER A 238 31.45 14.89 -51.17
CA SER A 238 31.72 15.68 -52.38
C SER A 238 32.43 14.89 -53.50
N SER A 239 32.86 13.65 -53.27
CA SER A 239 33.34 12.76 -54.35
C SER A 239 32.20 12.29 -55.24
N TYR A 240 31.03 12.06 -54.65
CA TYR A 240 29.83 11.59 -55.35
C TYR A 240 28.90 12.73 -55.75
N PHE A 241 28.91 13.84 -55.01
CA PHE A 241 28.07 15.01 -55.23
C PHE A 241 28.91 16.21 -55.69
N LYS A 242 28.77 16.60 -56.97
CA LYS A 242 29.54 17.67 -57.63
C LYS A 242 28.75 18.95 -57.86
N SER A 243 27.45 18.98 -57.56
CA SER A 243 26.54 20.10 -57.76
C SER A 243 26.55 20.61 -59.20
N SER A 244 26.29 19.72 -60.16
CA SER A 244 26.34 19.99 -61.60
C SER A 244 25.24 19.25 -62.38
N GLY A 245 24.63 19.92 -63.38
CA GLY A 245 23.57 19.35 -64.22
C GLY A 245 22.22 20.03 -63.99
N GLY A 246 21.17 19.53 -64.65
CA GLY A 246 19.79 19.98 -64.45
C GLY A 246 19.16 19.42 -63.17
N THR A 247 17.85 19.61 -62.99
CA THR A 247 17.17 19.29 -61.72
C THR A 247 15.89 18.47 -61.97
N TYR A 248 15.98 17.13 -61.96
CA TYR A 248 14.89 16.19 -62.27
C TYR A 248 14.46 15.45 -61.00
N MET A 249 13.83 16.19 -60.09
CA MET A 249 13.47 15.72 -58.75
C MET A 249 12.40 14.62 -58.81
N TYR A 250 11.36 14.77 -59.63
CA TYR A 250 10.27 13.79 -59.69
C TYR A 250 10.75 12.44 -60.24
N THR A 251 11.66 12.45 -61.20
CA THR A 251 12.33 11.24 -61.71
C THR A 251 13.12 10.53 -60.60
N ALA A 252 13.74 11.29 -59.70
CA ALA A 252 14.49 10.75 -58.56
C ALA A 252 13.57 10.15 -57.49
N ILE A 253 12.48 10.83 -57.17
CA ILE A 253 11.46 10.33 -56.23
C ILE A 253 10.87 9.01 -56.73
N LYS A 254 10.51 8.91 -58.03
CA LYS A 254 10.03 7.63 -58.60
C LYS A 254 11.02 6.49 -58.43
N LYS A 255 12.30 6.77 -58.62
CA LYS A 255 13.36 5.78 -58.43
C LYS A 255 13.55 5.41 -56.96
N GLY A 256 13.38 6.37 -56.05
CA GLY A 256 13.40 6.12 -54.61
C GLY A 256 12.25 5.24 -54.14
N ILE A 257 11.05 5.47 -54.67
CA ILE A 257 9.88 4.64 -54.38
C ILE A 257 10.14 3.18 -54.78
N SER A 258 10.84 2.95 -55.90
CA SER A 258 11.20 1.60 -56.33
C SER A 258 12.30 0.92 -55.52
N LEU A 259 12.98 1.65 -54.62
CA LEU A 259 13.98 1.06 -53.71
C LEU A 259 13.36 0.52 -52.42
N PHE A 260 12.13 0.87 -52.06
CA PHE A 260 11.48 0.23 -50.91
C PHE A 260 11.23 -1.24 -51.23
N GLU A 261 11.80 -2.12 -50.43
CA GLU A 261 11.83 -3.56 -50.69
C GLU A 261 10.75 -4.28 -49.89
N SER A 262 10.40 -3.75 -48.71
CA SER A 262 9.42 -4.35 -47.82
C SER A 262 7.98 -4.11 -48.30
N THR A 263 7.16 -5.17 -48.29
CA THR A 263 5.70 -5.05 -48.33
C THR A 263 5.08 -5.14 -46.93
N ASP A 264 5.91 -5.22 -45.89
CA ASP A 264 5.46 -5.21 -44.51
C ASP A 264 4.84 -3.84 -44.19
N GLU A 265 3.66 -3.88 -43.58
CA GLU A 265 2.96 -2.70 -43.06
C GLU A 265 3.58 -2.26 -41.72
N LYS A 266 4.47 -3.10 -41.13
CA LYS A 266 5.29 -2.82 -39.92
C LYS A 266 6.74 -2.41 -40.23
N THR A 267 7.07 -2.03 -41.46
CA THR A 267 8.33 -1.31 -41.77
C THR A 267 8.06 0.16 -42.15
N LEU A 268 8.63 1.11 -41.39
CA LEU A 268 8.45 2.54 -41.62
C LEU A 268 9.22 2.95 -42.87
N LYS A 269 8.50 3.25 -43.96
CA LYS A 269 9.11 3.69 -45.22
C LYS A 269 9.15 5.20 -45.25
N MET A 270 10.36 5.74 -45.30
CA MET A 270 10.61 7.18 -45.26
C MET A 270 11.42 7.59 -46.48
N MET A 271 10.99 8.66 -47.14
CA MET A 271 11.78 9.33 -48.17
C MET A 271 12.06 10.78 -47.77
N VAL A 272 13.34 11.14 -47.75
CA VAL A 272 13.78 12.50 -47.48
C VAL A 272 14.44 13.07 -48.73
N VAL A 273 13.83 14.11 -49.30
CA VAL A 273 14.37 14.85 -50.44
C VAL A 273 15.13 16.07 -49.95
N LEU A 274 16.41 16.15 -50.30
CA LEU A 274 17.29 17.27 -49.97
C LEU A 274 17.55 18.09 -51.24
N SER A 275 16.84 19.20 -51.41
CA SER A 275 16.87 20.03 -52.63
C SER A 275 16.47 21.46 -52.33
N ASP A 276 16.90 22.41 -53.15
CA ASP A 276 16.43 23.80 -53.10
C ASP A 276 14.97 23.98 -53.60
N GLY A 277 14.31 22.89 -54.01
CA GLY A 277 12.89 22.84 -54.32
C GLY A 277 12.54 23.17 -55.77
N GLU A 278 13.52 23.50 -56.62
CA GLU A 278 13.30 23.70 -58.05
C GLU A 278 13.33 22.38 -58.82
N THR A 279 12.54 22.25 -59.88
CA THR A 279 12.66 21.10 -60.77
C THR A 279 12.15 21.36 -62.18
N SER A 280 12.79 20.73 -63.17
CA SER A 280 12.47 20.81 -64.59
C SER A 280 11.47 19.76 -65.07
N ASP A 281 11.27 18.66 -64.34
CA ASP A 281 10.41 17.55 -64.76
C ASP A 281 8.99 17.62 -64.19
N THR A 282 8.44 18.85 -64.07
CA THR A 282 7.13 19.15 -63.48
C THR A 282 5.95 18.38 -64.09
N SER A 283 6.06 17.95 -65.35
CA SER A 283 5.07 17.06 -65.99
C SER A 283 4.87 15.73 -65.26
N GLN A 284 5.83 15.29 -64.45
CA GLN A 284 5.78 14.05 -63.66
C GLN A 284 5.10 14.24 -62.29
N HIS A 285 4.82 15.47 -61.88
CA HIS A 285 4.32 15.83 -60.55
C HIS A 285 3.09 15.01 -60.14
N SER A 286 2.03 15.03 -60.95
CA SER A 286 0.78 14.32 -60.65
C SER A 286 0.97 12.80 -60.53
N THR A 287 1.89 12.23 -61.32
CA THR A 287 2.21 10.81 -61.25
C THR A 287 2.97 10.46 -59.98
N VAL A 288 3.91 11.32 -59.56
CA VAL A 288 4.66 11.13 -58.32
C VAL A 288 3.79 11.28 -57.09
N VAL A 289 2.93 12.30 -57.06
CA VAL A 289 1.97 12.49 -55.95
C VAL A 289 1.04 11.29 -55.84
N SER A 290 0.54 10.76 -56.96
CA SER A 290 -0.27 9.54 -56.94
C SER A 290 0.52 8.30 -56.48
N LEU A 291 1.80 8.19 -56.80
CA LEU A 291 2.64 7.07 -56.35
C LEU A 291 2.95 7.17 -54.85
N ALA A 292 3.33 8.36 -54.36
CA ALA A 292 3.64 8.62 -52.97
C ALA A 292 2.42 8.35 -52.06
N ASN A 293 1.22 8.78 -52.48
CA ASN A 293 -0.02 8.52 -51.75
C ASN A 293 -0.39 7.02 -51.69
N ASN A 294 0.11 6.20 -52.63
CA ASN A 294 -0.18 4.77 -52.69
C ASN A 294 0.89 3.92 -51.98
N THR A 295 1.99 4.51 -51.48
CA THR A 295 3.13 3.77 -50.90
C THR A 295 3.12 3.67 -49.38
N ALA A 296 2.11 4.22 -48.70
CA ALA A 296 2.00 4.29 -47.23
C ALA A 296 3.22 4.88 -46.49
N GLY A 297 4.21 5.42 -47.23
CA GLY A 297 5.45 5.98 -46.69
C GLY A 297 5.38 7.49 -46.45
N MET A 298 6.16 7.97 -45.49
CA MET A 298 6.29 9.39 -45.18
C MET A 298 7.26 10.08 -46.15
N PHE A 299 6.86 11.23 -46.69
CA PHE A 299 7.66 12.02 -47.63
C PHE A 299 7.98 13.39 -47.04
N TYR A 300 9.27 13.69 -46.95
CA TYR A 300 9.78 14.95 -46.45
C TYR A 300 10.59 15.66 -47.53
N LEU A 301 10.35 16.95 -47.71
CA LEU A 301 11.19 17.84 -48.51
C LEU A 301 11.89 18.82 -47.57
N ALA A 302 13.21 18.75 -47.50
CA ALA A 302 14.01 19.71 -46.76
C ALA A 302 14.73 20.64 -47.74
N SER A 303 14.41 21.93 -47.64
CA SER A 303 14.98 23.01 -48.45
C SER A 303 16.14 23.73 -47.77
N TYR A 304 16.35 23.52 -46.47
CA TYR A 304 17.53 23.98 -45.73
C TYR A 304 17.79 23.12 -44.49
N ALA A 305 19.00 23.23 -43.92
CA ALA A 305 19.47 22.35 -42.84
C ALA A 305 18.58 22.34 -41.58
N GLY A 306 17.98 23.46 -41.18
CA GLY A 306 17.11 23.55 -40.01
C GLY A 306 15.81 22.73 -40.11
N GLN A 307 15.27 22.53 -41.32
CA GLN A 307 14.08 21.69 -41.51
C GLN A 307 14.36 20.20 -41.23
N LEU A 308 15.63 19.79 -41.25
CA LEU A 308 15.99 18.40 -40.98
C LEU A 308 16.06 18.10 -39.48
N GLU A 309 16.28 19.11 -38.65
CA GLU A 309 16.12 19.01 -37.19
C GLU A 309 14.64 18.91 -36.83
N GLU A 310 13.76 19.65 -37.52
CA GLU A 310 12.31 19.52 -37.41
C GLU A 310 11.82 18.15 -37.88
N ILE A 311 12.33 17.65 -39.02
CA ILE A 311 12.03 16.30 -39.52
C ILE A 311 12.55 15.24 -38.55
N TYR A 312 13.76 15.41 -38.02
CA TYR A 312 14.32 14.50 -37.01
C TYR A 312 13.50 14.50 -35.72
N ASN A 313 13.08 15.66 -35.22
CA ASN A 313 12.24 15.75 -34.03
C ASN A 313 10.84 15.20 -34.29
N ASP A 314 10.26 15.42 -35.48
CA ASP A 314 9.01 14.81 -35.91
C ASP A 314 9.12 13.28 -35.98
N ILE A 315 10.27 12.74 -36.39
CA ILE A 315 10.56 11.30 -36.41
C ILE A 315 10.83 10.75 -35.00
N ASN A 316 11.63 11.42 -34.17
CA ASN A 316 11.95 10.99 -32.81
C ASN A 316 10.71 11.03 -31.92
N ASN A 317 9.92 12.10 -31.99
CA ASN A 317 8.63 12.15 -31.32
C ASN A 317 7.71 10.99 -31.75
N LYS A 318 7.90 10.44 -32.96
CA LYS A 318 7.16 9.29 -33.50
C LYS A 318 7.75 7.91 -33.17
N ILE A 319 8.92 7.85 -32.54
CA ILE A 319 9.68 6.61 -32.26
C ILE A 319 9.83 6.35 -30.75
N ASP A 320 9.64 7.37 -29.89
CA ASP A 320 10.06 7.32 -28.48
C ASP A 320 9.06 6.60 -27.55
N ILE A 321 8.89 5.29 -27.71
CA ILE A 321 8.21 4.41 -26.72
C ILE A 321 9.08 3.22 -26.32
N GLY A 322 10.33 3.17 -26.77
CA GLY A 322 11.27 2.07 -26.49
C GLY A 322 12.68 2.52 -26.13
N THR A 323 12.93 3.84 -26.04
CA THR A 323 14.14 4.34 -25.37
C THR A 323 13.92 4.20 -23.88
N ASP A 324 14.80 3.47 -23.23
CA ASP A 324 14.85 3.24 -21.79
C ASP A 324 16.30 3.57 -21.39
N SER A 325 16.50 4.82 -20.96
CA SER A 325 17.80 5.46 -20.83
C SER A 325 18.62 4.92 -19.65
N ASP A 326 17.97 4.46 -18.58
CA ASP A 326 18.61 3.87 -17.40
C ASP A 326 18.41 2.36 -17.26
N SER A 327 17.67 1.74 -18.19
CA SER A 327 17.50 0.30 -18.34
C SER A 327 16.76 -0.37 -17.17
N ASP A 328 15.79 0.34 -16.60
CA ASP A 328 14.94 -0.13 -15.50
C ASP A 328 13.73 -0.94 -15.99
N GLY A 329 13.42 -0.88 -17.29
CA GLY A 329 12.29 -1.57 -17.93
C GLY A 329 11.12 -0.65 -18.31
N ILE A 330 11.19 0.64 -18.00
CA ILE A 330 10.22 1.67 -18.39
C ILE A 330 10.85 2.58 -19.45
N ALA A 331 10.08 2.93 -20.48
CA ALA A 331 10.58 3.85 -21.49
C ALA A 331 10.53 5.30 -20.99
N ASP A 332 11.53 6.12 -21.35
CA ASP A 332 11.66 7.56 -21.04
C ASP A 332 10.34 8.33 -21.22
N TYR A 333 9.57 7.98 -22.25
CA TYR A 333 8.28 8.61 -22.51
C TYR A 333 7.26 8.36 -21.40
N TYR A 334 7.17 7.13 -20.91
CA TYR A 334 6.26 6.77 -19.83
C TYR A 334 6.73 7.41 -18.52
N GLU A 335 8.03 7.48 -18.26
CA GLU A 335 8.58 8.14 -17.08
C GLU A 335 8.25 9.65 -17.02
N ASP A 336 8.28 10.33 -18.18
CA ASP A 336 7.91 11.74 -18.30
C ASP A 336 6.38 11.97 -18.25
N ASN A 337 5.56 10.95 -18.49
CA ASN A 337 4.10 11.08 -18.70
C ASN A 337 3.24 10.09 -17.91
N MET A 338 3.77 9.42 -16.90
CA MET A 338 3.09 8.35 -16.19
C MET A 338 1.81 8.85 -15.53
N VAL A 339 0.72 8.10 -15.70
CA VAL A 339 -0.56 8.37 -15.07
C VAL A 339 -0.97 7.13 -14.29
N ILE A 340 -1.32 7.30 -13.02
CA ILE A 340 -1.89 6.23 -12.19
C ILE A 340 -3.35 6.02 -12.59
N PHE A 341 -3.93 4.89 -12.21
CA PHE A 341 -5.33 4.58 -12.44
C PHE A 341 -6.32 5.68 -11.98
N ASN A 342 -5.97 6.48 -10.99
CA ASN A 342 -6.78 7.59 -10.47
C ASN A 342 -6.57 8.92 -11.21
N GLY A 343 -5.86 8.92 -12.35
CA GLY A 343 -5.63 10.09 -13.19
C GLY A 343 -4.53 11.03 -12.69
N VAL A 344 -3.92 10.75 -11.53
CA VAL A 344 -2.79 11.50 -11.00
C VAL A 344 -1.55 11.20 -11.83
N LYS A 345 -0.79 12.26 -12.15
CA LYS A 345 0.50 12.14 -12.83
C LYS A 345 1.61 11.90 -11.84
N ILE A 346 2.40 10.85 -12.05
CA ILE A 346 3.69 10.66 -11.40
C ILE A 346 4.78 11.07 -12.39
N LYS A 347 5.86 11.65 -11.86
CA LYS A 347 7.04 11.95 -12.65
C LYS A 347 8.21 11.14 -12.11
N LEU A 348 8.83 10.36 -12.99
CA LEU A 348 10.02 9.56 -12.72
C LEU A 348 11.28 10.24 -13.29
N ASP A 349 12.46 9.75 -12.93
CA ASP A 349 13.74 10.22 -13.48
C ASP A 349 14.37 9.19 -14.40
N LYS A 350 14.11 9.32 -15.70
CA LYS A 350 14.67 8.51 -16.81
C LYS A 350 16.17 8.33 -16.95
N ASN A 351 16.96 8.88 -16.03
CA ASN A 351 18.39 8.64 -15.98
C ASN A 351 18.83 8.02 -14.65
N ASN A 352 17.86 7.60 -13.84
CA ASN A 352 18.00 7.05 -12.52
C ASN A 352 16.97 5.92 -12.35
N PRO A 353 17.40 4.66 -12.43
CA PRO A 353 16.49 3.53 -12.54
C PRO A 353 15.72 3.23 -11.23
N ASP A 354 15.91 4.03 -10.18
CA ASP A 354 15.34 3.93 -8.82
C ASP A 354 15.10 5.37 -8.35
N THR A 355 13.94 5.93 -8.72
CA THR A 355 13.62 7.35 -8.63
C THR A 355 13.61 7.85 -7.18
N ASP A 356 13.13 7.05 -6.23
CA ASP A 356 13.03 7.44 -4.83
C ASP A 356 14.18 6.94 -3.94
N GLY A 357 14.99 6.01 -4.44
CA GLY A 357 16.18 5.49 -3.79
C GLY A 357 15.91 4.43 -2.72
N ASP A 358 14.75 3.75 -2.76
CA ASP A 358 14.40 2.69 -1.81
C ASP A 358 15.08 1.34 -2.14
N GLY A 359 15.65 1.21 -3.34
CA GLY A 359 16.36 0.05 -3.83
C GLY A 359 15.53 -0.92 -4.69
N LEU A 360 14.27 -0.63 -4.97
CA LEU A 360 13.50 -1.17 -6.09
C LEU A 360 13.74 -0.30 -7.33
N LEU A 361 13.74 -0.93 -8.51
CA LEU A 361 13.75 -0.15 -9.75
C LEU A 361 12.34 0.33 -10.09
N ASP A 362 12.16 1.48 -10.75
CA ASP A 362 10.81 1.97 -11.07
C ASP A 362 10.03 0.96 -11.92
N GLY A 363 10.72 0.27 -12.84
CA GLY A 363 10.17 -0.86 -13.61
C GLY A 363 9.86 -2.14 -12.82
N GLU A 364 10.41 -2.34 -11.63
CA GLU A 364 10.01 -3.43 -10.72
C GLU A 364 8.76 -3.07 -9.90
N GLU A 365 8.57 -1.79 -9.62
CA GLU A 365 7.41 -1.27 -8.89
C GLU A 365 6.19 -1.11 -9.81
N ILE A 366 6.41 -0.77 -11.08
CA ILE A 366 5.35 -0.72 -12.10
C ILE A 366 5.17 -2.10 -12.72
N VAL A 367 4.32 -2.91 -12.11
CA VAL A 367 4.12 -4.31 -12.50
C VAL A 367 3.43 -4.51 -13.86
N GLU A 368 2.65 -3.53 -14.32
CA GLU A 368 1.96 -3.60 -15.61
C GLU A 368 1.61 -2.21 -16.16
N LEU A 369 1.84 -1.99 -17.46
CA LEU A 369 1.25 -0.87 -18.19
C LEU A 369 -0.07 -1.30 -18.85
N LYS A 370 -1.15 -0.59 -18.54
CA LYS A 370 -2.48 -0.83 -19.09
C LYS A 370 -2.78 0.13 -20.23
N TYR A 371 -3.23 -0.42 -21.35
CA TYR A 371 -3.53 0.33 -22.58
C TYR A 371 -5.05 0.36 -22.83
N LYS A 372 -5.63 1.56 -22.89
CA LYS A 372 -7.04 1.77 -23.23
C LYS A 372 -7.15 2.56 -24.53
N TYR A 373 -7.70 1.91 -25.55
CA TYR A 373 -7.90 2.50 -26.87
C TYR A 373 -9.26 3.18 -27.00
N ASN A 374 -9.34 4.22 -27.82
CA ASN A 374 -10.62 4.81 -28.22
C ASN A 374 -11.35 3.91 -29.25
N GLU A 375 -12.60 4.25 -29.58
CA GLU A 375 -13.47 3.38 -30.41
C GLU A 375 -12.89 3.04 -31.79
N ASP A 376 -12.18 3.97 -32.43
CA ASP A 376 -11.57 3.79 -33.75
C ASP A 376 -10.11 3.33 -33.70
N LYS A 377 -9.56 3.11 -32.50
CA LYS A 377 -8.18 2.70 -32.26
C LYS A 377 -7.16 3.61 -32.95
N THR A 378 -7.40 4.92 -32.87
CA THR A 378 -6.44 5.94 -33.30
C THR A 378 -5.89 6.72 -32.12
N LYS A 379 -6.30 6.41 -30.89
CA LYS A 379 -5.82 7.03 -29.66
C LYS A 379 -5.74 6.02 -28.53
N VAL A 380 -4.66 6.10 -27.75
CA VAL A 380 -4.42 5.26 -26.58
C VAL A 380 -4.22 6.12 -25.33
N ARG A 381 -4.72 5.61 -24.21
CA ARG A 381 -4.38 6.05 -22.85
C ARG A 381 -3.58 4.94 -22.19
N VAL A 382 -2.50 5.30 -21.51
CA VAL A 382 -1.67 4.35 -20.77
C VAL A 382 -1.71 4.70 -19.29
N THR A 383 -1.93 3.70 -18.44
CA THR A 383 -1.90 3.84 -16.99
C THR A 383 -1.07 2.73 -16.37
N GLY A 384 -0.29 3.03 -15.34
CA GLY A 384 0.44 2.01 -14.58
C GLY A 384 -0.44 1.28 -13.56
N LYS A 385 -0.23 -0.02 -13.42
CA LYS A 385 -0.57 -0.81 -12.23
C LYS A 385 0.70 -0.89 -11.39
N PHE A 386 0.59 -0.55 -10.11
CA PHE A 386 1.72 -0.32 -9.21
C PHE A 386 1.72 -1.35 -8.09
N LYS A 387 2.90 -1.88 -7.77
CA LYS A 387 3.17 -2.60 -6.53
C LYS A 387 3.40 -1.60 -5.39
N SER A 388 4.20 -0.59 -5.67
CA SER A 388 4.55 0.59 -4.87
C SER A 388 4.70 1.80 -5.81
N ASN A 389 4.83 2.99 -5.23
CA ASN A 389 4.97 4.26 -5.91
C ASN A 389 6.46 4.58 -6.10
N PRO A 390 7.00 4.55 -7.33
CA PRO A 390 8.44 4.73 -7.54
C PRO A 390 8.98 6.13 -7.19
N ALA A 391 8.09 7.06 -6.86
CA ALA A 391 8.45 8.39 -6.42
C ALA A 391 8.33 8.56 -4.89
N SER A 392 8.11 7.49 -4.13
CA SER A 392 7.88 7.52 -2.68
C SER A 392 8.30 6.23 -1.99
N ILE A 393 9.35 6.31 -1.18
CA ILE A 393 9.88 5.19 -0.36
C ILE A 393 8.89 4.58 0.64
N ASP A 394 7.75 5.24 0.85
CA ASP A 394 6.62 4.89 1.73
C ASP A 394 5.38 5.24 0.90
N THR A 395 4.80 4.24 0.23
CA THR A 395 3.79 4.46 -0.79
C THR A 395 2.50 5.02 -0.19
N ASP A 396 1.97 4.43 0.88
CA ASP A 396 0.68 4.79 1.46
C ASP A 396 0.75 5.75 2.66
N GLY A 397 1.98 6.05 3.12
CA GLY A 397 2.26 7.01 4.19
C GLY A 397 1.93 6.51 5.59
N ASP A 398 1.97 5.20 5.83
CA ASP A 398 1.71 4.61 7.15
C ASP A 398 2.95 4.63 8.08
N GLY A 399 4.14 4.86 7.52
CA GLY A 399 5.42 4.92 8.20
C GLY A 399 6.28 3.64 8.11
N LEU A 400 5.86 2.63 7.34
CA LEU A 400 6.69 1.53 6.85
C LEU A 400 7.25 1.89 5.47
N TYR A 401 8.41 1.34 5.11
CA TYR A 401 8.99 1.60 3.79
C TYR A 401 8.83 0.38 2.88
N ASP A 402 8.61 0.65 1.60
CA ASP A 402 8.17 -0.32 0.59
C ASP A 402 9.15 -1.49 0.41
N ASN A 403 10.45 -1.22 0.56
CA ASN A 403 11.50 -2.22 0.35
C ASN A 403 12.61 -2.24 1.41
N ALA A 404 12.48 -1.45 2.47
CA ALA A 404 13.54 -1.32 3.48
C ALA A 404 13.01 -1.31 4.92
N ALA A 405 13.58 -2.17 5.77
CA ALA A 405 13.26 -2.10 7.19
C ALA A 405 13.83 -0.79 7.79
N ARG A 406 13.10 -0.17 8.72
CA ARG A 406 13.54 1.08 9.35
C ARG A 406 14.50 0.79 10.49
N ILE A 407 15.64 1.48 10.50
CA ILE A 407 16.73 1.24 11.45
C ILE A 407 16.90 2.46 12.37
N ALA A 408 16.92 2.21 13.68
CA ALA A 408 17.29 3.19 14.69
C ALA A 408 18.51 2.70 15.46
N LYS A 409 19.58 3.52 15.49
CA LYS A 409 20.84 3.23 16.21
C LYS A 409 21.46 1.85 15.88
N GLY A 410 21.25 1.36 14.66
CA GLY A 410 21.78 0.07 14.19
C GLY A 410 20.89 -1.14 14.49
N VAL A 411 19.69 -0.94 15.02
CA VAL A 411 18.68 -1.98 15.30
C VAL A 411 17.48 -1.75 14.40
N VAL A 412 16.89 -2.82 13.87
CA VAL A 412 15.63 -2.77 13.11
C VAL A 412 14.49 -2.46 14.08
N VAL A 413 13.70 -1.44 13.80
CA VAL A 413 12.62 -0.94 14.67
C VAL A 413 11.26 -0.85 13.97
N ALA A 414 11.22 -1.03 12.65
CA ALA A 414 10.00 -1.30 11.92
C ALA A 414 10.32 -2.24 10.74
N PRO A 415 9.41 -3.13 10.35
CA PRO A 415 9.62 -4.05 9.25
C PRO A 415 9.62 -3.33 7.89
N ILE A 416 9.91 -4.09 6.82
CA ILE A 416 9.53 -3.70 5.46
C ILE A 416 8.00 -3.76 5.38
N ASP A 417 7.41 -2.83 4.63
CA ASP A 417 5.98 -2.81 4.38
C ASP A 417 5.53 -4.09 3.62
N PRO A 418 4.62 -4.90 4.18
CA PRO A 418 4.08 -6.08 3.50
C PRO A 418 3.08 -5.74 2.38
N GLU A 419 2.45 -4.55 2.43
CA GLU A 419 1.41 -4.08 1.52
C GLU A 419 1.58 -2.59 1.19
N PRO A 420 2.60 -2.18 0.42
CA PRO A 420 2.93 -0.76 0.18
C PRO A 420 1.77 0.15 -0.22
N ALA A 421 0.76 -0.41 -0.90
CA ALA A 421 -0.41 0.35 -1.33
C ALA A 421 -1.54 0.44 -0.30
N ASN A 422 -1.45 -0.21 0.87
CA ASN A 422 -2.52 -0.34 1.87
C ASN A 422 -2.01 -0.27 3.31
N LYS A 423 -2.53 0.71 4.07
CA LYS A 423 -2.01 1.02 5.40
C LYS A 423 -2.01 -0.16 6.36
N ASN A 424 -0.88 -0.36 7.03
CA ASN A 424 -0.68 -1.30 8.11
C ASN A 424 -0.80 -0.64 9.49
N GLY A 425 -2.02 -0.21 9.80
CA GLY A 425 -2.45 0.15 11.14
C GLY A 425 -2.82 1.61 11.29
N LEU A 426 -2.53 2.19 12.45
CA LEU A 426 -2.89 3.58 12.74
C LEU A 426 -2.00 4.57 12.00
N THR A 427 -2.61 5.53 11.30
CA THR A 427 -1.90 6.61 10.60
C THR A 427 -0.90 7.33 11.51
N GLY A 428 0.37 7.37 11.09
CA GLY A 428 1.49 8.04 11.77
C GLY A 428 2.05 7.29 12.99
N PHE A 429 1.58 6.08 13.27
CA PHE A 429 2.00 5.32 14.44
C PHE A 429 3.41 4.72 14.28
N TRP A 430 3.73 4.13 13.13
CA TRP A 430 5.07 3.61 12.84
C TRP A 430 6.13 4.71 12.84
N ASP A 431 5.84 5.85 12.22
CA ASP A 431 6.71 7.03 12.29
C ASP A 431 7.02 7.46 13.72
N ASN A 432 5.99 7.59 14.56
CA ASN A 432 6.17 7.96 15.95
C ASN A 432 7.00 6.92 16.73
N HIS A 433 6.78 5.63 16.47
CA HIS A 433 7.56 4.55 17.05
C HIS A 433 9.04 4.68 16.67
N VAL A 434 9.34 4.78 15.38
CA VAL A 434 10.71 4.87 14.86
C VAL A 434 11.42 6.13 15.37
N GLU A 435 10.77 7.29 15.34
CA GLU A 435 11.30 8.54 15.91
C GLU A 435 11.60 8.40 17.41
N GLY A 436 10.70 7.73 18.14
CA GLY A 436 10.87 7.40 19.55
C GLY A 436 12.15 6.61 19.81
N GLN A 437 12.36 5.52 19.07
CA GLN A 437 13.56 4.67 19.18
C GLN A 437 14.86 5.43 18.81
N GLN A 438 14.79 6.34 17.83
CA GLN A 438 15.91 7.21 17.47
C GLN A 438 16.27 8.19 18.61
N CYS A 439 15.29 8.80 19.26
CA CYS A 439 15.49 9.81 20.31
C CYS A 439 15.87 9.23 21.69
N GLY A 440 15.31 8.09 22.07
CA GLY A 440 15.58 7.38 23.32
C GLY A 440 15.56 5.88 23.02
N VAL A 441 16.62 5.15 23.40
CA VAL A 441 16.64 3.70 23.15
C VAL A 441 15.53 3.08 24.01
N ALA A 442 14.79 2.10 23.48
CA ALA A 442 14.09 1.16 24.36
C ALA A 442 15.05 0.70 25.46
N SER A 443 14.63 0.72 26.72
CA SER A 443 15.50 0.21 27.76
C SER A 443 15.73 -1.28 27.53
N THR A 444 16.97 -1.71 27.79
CA THR A 444 17.44 -3.08 27.53
C THR A 444 17.88 -3.79 28.81
N GLU A 445 18.18 -3.01 29.87
CA GLU A 445 18.65 -3.49 31.14
C GLU A 445 17.60 -3.31 32.25
N TYR A 446 17.49 -4.32 33.12
CA TYR A 446 16.76 -4.18 34.37
C TYR A 446 17.56 -3.30 35.35
N ASN A 447 16.85 -2.45 36.10
CA ASN A 447 17.44 -1.76 37.25
C ASN A 447 17.91 -2.80 38.29
N ASN A 448 18.92 -2.46 39.08
CA ASN A 448 19.62 -3.32 40.06
C ASN A 448 18.76 -3.82 41.26
N ASP A 449 17.42 -3.82 41.14
CA ASP A 449 16.46 -4.31 42.14
C ASP A 449 15.98 -5.71 41.73
N TYR A 450 16.43 -6.75 42.44
CA TYR A 450 16.31 -8.15 42.00
C TYR A 450 14.93 -8.80 42.22
N GLY A 451 13.85 -8.01 42.21
CA GLY A 451 12.49 -8.51 42.44
C GLY A 451 12.39 -9.35 43.73
N LEU A 452 11.48 -10.32 43.76
CA LEU A 452 11.23 -11.15 44.93
C LEU A 452 12.01 -12.45 44.84
N LYS A 453 12.97 -12.62 45.77
CA LYS A 453 13.79 -13.83 45.83
C LYS A 453 12.99 -14.97 46.45
N ILE A 454 12.89 -16.10 45.75
CA ILE A 454 12.12 -17.29 46.18
C ILE A 454 12.39 -17.75 47.65
N PRO A 455 13.64 -17.70 48.17
CA PRO A 455 13.89 -18.01 49.58
C PRO A 455 13.20 -17.04 50.56
N GLU A 456 13.01 -15.78 50.18
CA GLU A 456 12.32 -14.76 50.96
C GLU A 456 10.81 -15.03 50.97
N LEU A 457 10.20 -15.41 49.83
CA LEU A 457 8.79 -15.81 49.75
C LEU A 457 8.49 -17.02 50.64
N SER A 458 9.32 -18.06 50.52
CA SER A 458 9.16 -19.31 51.26
C SER A 458 9.31 -19.08 52.77
N ALA A 459 10.21 -18.18 53.18
CA ALA A 459 10.36 -17.77 54.58
C ALA A 459 9.13 -17.00 55.09
N LEU A 460 8.59 -16.07 54.30
CA LEU A 460 7.43 -15.25 54.65
C LEU A 460 6.15 -16.08 54.76
N ILE A 461 5.91 -17.00 53.82
CA ILE A 461 4.77 -17.93 53.87
C ILE A 461 4.89 -18.87 55.08
N LYS A 462 6.10 -19.34 55.38
CA LYS A 462 6.34 -20.17 56.56
C LYS A 462 6.09 -19.42 57.87
N GLU A 463 6.43 -18.13 57.93
CA GLU A 463 6.21 -17.28 59.11
C GLU A 463 4.72 -16.98 59.33
N GLU A 464 3.98 -16.64 58.27
CA GLU A 464 2.58 -16.23 58.36
C GLU A 464 1.59 -17.41 58.40
N LEU A 465 1.87 -18.49 57.66
CA LEU A 465 0.94 -19.62 57.49
C LEU A 465 1.42 -20.92 58.15
N GLY A 466 2.67 -20.98 58.64
CA GLY A 466 3.22 -22.16 59.33
C GLY A 466 3.47 -23.36 58.43
N VAL A 467 3.40 -23.20 57.11
CA VAL A 467 3.59 -24.25 56.10
C VAL A 467 5.01 -24.14 55.53
N SER A 468 5.74 -25.26 55.48
CA SER A 468 7.05 -25.32 54.79
C SER A 468 6.79 -25.75 53.35
N ILE A 469 7.14 -24.89 52.38
CA ILE A 469 6.82 -25.17 50.98
C ILE A 469 8.07 -25.61 50.22
N PRO A 470 8.07 -26.75 49.50
CA PRO A 470 9.30 -27.38 49.01
C PRO A 470 9.87 -26.77 47.72
N ASN A 471 9.05 -26.16 46.85
CA ASN A 471 9.47 -25.51 45.60
C ASN A 471 8.35 -24.60 45.03
N SER A 472 8.66 -23.79 44.01
CA SER A 472 7.76 -22.81 43.37
C SER A 472 6.60 -23.44 42.59
N GLN A 473 6.82 -24.61 42.00
CA GLN A 473 5.83 -25.32 41.19
C GLN A 473 4.63 -25.76 42.04
N GLU A 474 4.88 -26.37 43.21
CA GLU A 474 3.81 -26.80 44.12
C GLU A 474 2.96 -25.64 44.66
N ILE A 475 3.51 -24.42 44.74
CA ILE A 475 2.75 -23.21 45.11
C ILE A 475 1.85 -22.77 43.96
N ALA A 476 2.42 -22.68 42.76
CA ALA A 476 1.69 -22.28 41.58
C ALA A 476 0.50 -23.24 41.36
N ASP A 477 0.75 -24.55 41.34
CA ASP A 477 -0.29 -25.58 41.17
C ASP A 477 -1.43 -25.43 42.20
N ALA A 478 -1.08 -25.23 43.48
CA ALA A 478 -2.08 -25.05 44.54
C ALA A 478 -2.89 -23.76 44.38
N CYS A 479 -2.25 -22.67 43.96
CA CYS A 479 -2.92 -21.40 43.68
C CYS A 479 -3.87 -21.52 42.48
N VAL A 480 -3.41 -22.12 41.38
CA VAL A 480 -4.20 -22.41 40.18
C VAL A 480 -5.44 -23.23 40.56
N GLU A 481 -5.26 -24.31 41.34
CA GLU A 481 -6.36 -25.17 41.79
C GLU A 481 -7.40 -24.42 42.64
N ILE A 482 -6.95 -23.57 43.57
CA ILE A 482 -7.85 -22.76 44.41
C ILE A 482 -8.63 -21.75 43.56
N ILE A 483 -7.95 -21.07 42.64
CA ILE A 483 -8.54 -20.06 41.77
C ILE A 483 -9.59 -20.71 40.87
N LEU A 484 -9.27 -21.81 40.18
CA LEU A 484 -10.20 -22.49 39.28
C LEU A 484 -11.43 -23.06 40.00
N LYS A 485 -11.28 -23.59 41.23
CA LYS A 485 -12.43 -24.00 42.06
C LYS A 485 -13.37 -22.85 42.41
N SER A 486 -12.89 -21.61 42.37
CA SER A 486 -13.71 -20.43 42.65
C SER A 486 -14.49 -19.92 41.44
N ARG A 487 -14.22 -20.43 40.22
CA ARG A 487 -14.76 -19.93 38.94
C ARG A 487 -16.28 -19.76 38.92
N GLU A 488 -17.03 -20.82 39.23
CA GLU A 488 -18.51 -20.74 39.23
C GLU A 488 -19.03 -19.70 40.23
N SER A 489 -18.41 -19.61 41.41
CA SER A 489 -18.82 -18.66 42.45
C SER A 489 -18.49 -17.22 42.07
N VAL A 490 -17.34 -16.99 41.45
CA VAL A 490 -16.91 -15.67 40.97
C VAL A 490 -17.80 -15.21 39.83
N ASN A 491 -17.97 -16.03 38.80
CA ASN A 491 -18.74 -15.68 37.61
C ASN A 491 -20.24 -15.47 37.93
N SER A 492 -20.81 -16.29 38.81
CA SER A 492 -22.21 -16.12 39.26
C SER A 492 -22.46 -14.84 40.06
N ASN A 493 -21.42 -14.24 40.65
CA ASN A 493 -21.52 -13.04 41.48
C ASN A 493 -20.76 -11.84 40.91
N LYS A 494 -20.46 -11.86 39.60
CA LYS A 494 -19.54 -10.92 38.93
C LYS A 494 -19.76 -9.44 39.26
N TYR A 495 -21.02 -8.97 39.33
CA TYR A 495 -21.31 -7.55 39.60
C TYR A 495 -20.99 -7.11 41.04
N ALA A 496 -21.31 -7.98 42.02
CA ALA A 496 -21.01 -7.70 43.42
C ALA A 496 -19.49 -7.73 43.68
N ILE A 497 -18.80 -8.70 43.07
CA ILE A 497 -17.35 -8.85 43.15
C ILE A 497 -16.66 -7.68 42.45
N ARG A 498 -17.10 -7.28 41.25
CA ARG A 498 -16.61 -6.08 40.55
C ARG A 498 -16.71 -4.84 41.43
N THR A 499 -17.88 -4.61 42.03
CA THR A 499 -18.10 -3.46 42.91
C THR A 499 -17.13 -3.47 44.10
N ALA A 500 -16.96 -4.61 44.75
CA ALA A 500 -16.02 -4.76 45.85
C ALA A 500 -14.55 -4.57 45.41
N ALA A 501 -14.15 -5.18 44.30
CA ALA A 501 -12.80 -5.08 43.74
C ALA A 501 -12.45 -3.63 43.38
N LEU A 502 -13.35 -2.91 42.69
CA LEU A 502 -13.15 -1.49 42.35
C LEU A 502 -13.06 -0.58 43.58
N ILE A 503 -13.80 -0.89 44.66
CA ILE A 503 -13.70 -0.17 45.94
C ILE A 503 -12.34 -0.45 46.58
N ILE A 504 -11.92 -1.72 46.69
CA ILE A 504 -10.63 -2.11 47.28
C ILE A 504 -9.48 -1.45 46.51
N LYS A 505 -9.53 -1.50 45.18
CA LYS A 505 -8.56 -0.86 44.29
C LYS A 505 -8.35 0.62 44.60
N ARG A 506 -9.41 1.39 44.86
CA ARG A 506 -9.30 2.83 45.23
C ARG A 506 -8.44 3.06 46.47
N PHE A 507 -8.41 2.10 47.40
CA PHE A 507 -7.58 2.18 48.61
C PHE A 507 -6.16 1.63 48.40
N CYS A 508 -5.90 0.90 47.30
CA CYS A 508 -4.63 0.26 46.98
C CYS A 508 -3.78 1.01 45.91
N LYS A 509 -4.13 2.25 45.53
CA LYS A 509 -3.42 3.02 44.48
C LYS A 509 -2.08 3.67 44.89
N GLY A 510 -1.64 3.52 46.14
CA GLY A 510 -0.45 4.22 46.65
C GLY A 510 0.87 3.59 46.21
N LYS A 511 1.95 4.39 46.17
CA LYS A 511 3.32 3.92 45.83
C LYS A 511 3.76 2.66 46.56
N ALA A 512 3.44 2.53 47.85
CA ALA A 512 3.78 1.34 48.63
C ALA A 512 3.06 0.08 48.13
N ALA A 513 1.81 0.19 47.70
CA ALA A 513 1.04 -0.93 47.16
C ALA A 513 1.50 -1.30 45.75
N THR A 514 1.89 -0.34 44.90
CA THR A 514 2.53 -0.62 43.60
C THR A 514 3.84 -1.39 43.79
N VAL A 515 4.74 -0.90 44.66
CA VAL A 515 6.02 -1.59 44.93
C VAL A 515 5.77 -2.99 45.49
N ALA A 516 4.82 -3.16 46.41
CA ALA A 516 4.48 -4.47 46.96
C ALA A 516 3.89 -5.42 45.91
N GLY A 517 3.06 -4.92 44.99
CA GLY A 517 2.50 -5.71 43.89
C GLY A 517 3.56 -6.14 42.88
N ALA A 518 4.39 -5.20 42.43
CA ALA A 518 5.52 -5.50 41.55
C ALA A 518 6.47 -6.52 42.19
N TYR A 519 6.82 -6.33 43.47
CA TYR A 519 7.63 -7.28 44.21
C TYR A 519 6.96 -8.66 44.25
N LEU A 520 5.70 -8.79 44.67
CA LEU A 520 4.99 -10.07 44.73
C LEU A 520 5.00 -10.83 43.39
N LEU A 521 4.80 -10.11 42.29
CA LEU A 521 4.76 -10.64 40.93
C LEU A 521 6.16 -10.79 40.29
N ASN A 522 7.22 -10.49 41.04
CA ASN A 522 8.60 -10.53 40.56
C ASN A 522 8.88 -9.61 39.35
N PHE A 523 8.17 -8.48 39.27
CA PHE A 523 8.41 -7.44 38.28
C PHE A 523 9.48 -6.45 38.72
N VAL A 524 10.34 -6.07 37.78
CA VAL A 524 11.50 -5.22 38.02
C VAL A 524 11.43 -3.98 37.12
N TYR A 525 11.82 -2.83 37.65
CA TYR A 525 11.91 -1.62 36.82
C TYR A 525 12.99 -1.78 35.75
N ASP A 526 12.77 -1.20 34.58
CA ASP A 526 13.86 -0.90 33.66
C ASP A 526 14.85 0.14 34.27
N GLU A 527 16.02 0.29 33.67
CA GLU A 527 17.08 1.19 34.16
C GLU A 527 16.64 2.68 34.21
N ASP A 528 15.79 3.09 33.28
CA ASP A 528 15.21 4.43 33.16
C ASP A 528 14.03 4.65 34.12
N LYS A 529 13.53 3.57 34.71
CA LYS A 529 12.36 3.49 35.60
C LYS A 529 11.09 3.96 34.90
N ALA A 530 10.95 3.69 33.61
CA ALA A 530 9.75 4.00 32.84
C ALA A 530 8.59 3.07 33.22
N ALA A 531 8.86 1.78 33.38
CA ALA A 531 7.90 0.73 33.65
C ALA A 531 8.50 -0.45 34.43
N TYR A 532 7.62 -1.29 34.98
CA TYR A 532 7.94 -2.59 35.57
C TYR A 532 7.77 -3.70 34.53
N HIS A 533 8.71 -4.63 34.47
CA HIS A 533 8.79 -5.69 33.47
C HIS A 533 8.90 -7.07 34.12
N SER A 534 8.37 -8.10 33.44
CA SER A 534 8.58 -9.52 33.72
C SER A 534 10.05 -9.90 33.61
N GLN A 535 10.41 -11.02 34.24
CA GLN A 535 11.70 -11.68 34.08
C GLN A 535 11.44 -13.10 33.57
N PRO A 536 12.30 -13.68 32.72
CA PRO A 536 12.09 -15.02 32.18
C PRO A 536 12.12 -16.09 33.27
N ASP A 537 13.05 -15.99 34.23
CA ASP A 537 13.06 -16.80 35.46
C ASP A 537 12.09 -16.20 36.50
N THR A 538 10.83 -16.60 36.38
CA THR A 538 9.78 -16.20 37.31
C THR A 538 8.93 -17.39 37.75
N TRP A 539 8.51 -17.37 39.01
CA TRP A 539 7.60 -18.38 39.54
C TRP A 539 6.25 -18.39 38.82
N GLN A 540 5.91 -17.30 38.12
CA GLN A 540 4.69 -17.20 37.29
C GLN A 540 4.72 -18.14 36.07
N ARG A 541 5.89 -18.64 35.66
CA ARG A 541 5.98 -19.66 34.59
C ARG A 541 5.18 -20.92 34.91
N TYR A 542 5.18 -21.33 36.17
CA TYR A 542 4.43 -22.49 36.65
C TYR A 542 2.93 -22.22 36.81
N PHE A 543 2.50 -20.95 36.69
CA PHE A 543 1.10 -20.56 36.77
C PHE A 543 0.36 -20.76 35.44
N GLY A 544 1.13 -20.80 34.34
CA GLY A 544 0.62 -20.87 32.98
C GLY A 544 -0.37 -19.76 32.68
N TYR A 545 -1.30 -20.04 31.78
CA TYR A 545 -2.38 -19.16 31.38
C TYR A 545 -3.70 -19.93 31.26
N ASN A 546 -4.81 -19.32 31.66
CA ASN A 546 -6.16 -19.80 31.34
C ASN A 546 -7.13 -18.63 31.20
N ASP A 547 -8.23 -18.87 30.49
CA ASP A 547 -9.28 -17.88 30.22
C ASP A 547 -9.94 -17.29 31.49
N PHE A 548 -9.88 -18.01 32.60
CA PHE A 548 -10.44 -17.54 33.86
C PHE A 548 -9.59 -16.42 34.49
N TYR A 549 -8.30 -16.32 34.19
CA TYR A 549 -7.50 -15.18 34.62
C TYR A 549 -8.04 -13.87 34.02
N ASP A 550 -8.42 -13.89 32.74
CA ASP A 550 -9.06 -12.74 32.10
C ASP A 550 -10.45 -12.47 32.64
N ASP A 551 -11.23 -13.50 33.00
CA ASP A 551 -12.49 -13.30 33.72
C ASP A 551 -12.28 -12.49 35.00
N VAL A 552 -11.27 -12.84 35.80
CA VAL A 552 -10.94 -12.16 37.05
C VAL A 552 -10.49 -10.71 36.80
N PHE A 553 -9.58 -10.50 35.85
CA PHE A 553 -9.12 -9.15 35.50
C PHE A 553 -10.24 -8.32 34.88
N ARG A 554 -11.05 -8.86 33.98
CA ARG A 554 -12.24 -8.19 33.42
C ARG A 554 -13.23 -7.78 34.51
N ILE A 555 -13.40 -8.59 35.55
CA ILE A 555 -14.24 -8.24 36.71
C ILE A 555 -13.60 -7.12 37.53
N GLY A 556 -12.28 -7.14 37.72
CA GLY A 556 -11.56 -6.23 38.63
C GLY A 556 -10.98 -4.95 38.02
N SER A 557 -10.84 -4.88 36.69
CA SER A 557 -10.21 -3.78 35.96
C SER A 557 -10.88 -3.53 34.60
N TYR A 558 -10.19 -2.74 33.76
CA TYR A 558 -10.56 -2.41 32.40
C TYR A 558 -9.37 -2.76 31.51
N MET A 559 -9.50 -3.85 30.77
CA MET A 559 -8.45 -4.35 29.87
C MET A 559 -9.07 -4.97 28.63
N HIS A 560 -8.24 -5.14 27.61
CA HIS A 560 -8.50 -5.96 26.43
C HIS A 560 -7.43 -7.05 26.34
N TYR A 561 -7.74 -8.14 25.66
CA TYR A 561 -6.82 -9.24 25.42
C TYR A 561 -7.11 -9.89 24.07
N LYS A 562 -6.12 -10.57 23.49
CA LYS A 562 -6.24 -11.31 22.23
C LYS A 562 -5.40 -12.60 22.24
N PRO A 563 -6.04 -13.77 22.16
CA PRO A 563 -5.34 -15.00 21.79
C PRO A 563 -5.17 -15.12 20.27
N VAL A 564 -4.01 -15.60 19.85
CA VAL A 564 -3.78 -16.14 18.52
C VAL A 564 -3.40 -17.61 18.70
N GLU A 565 -4.39 -18.49 18.58
CA GLU A 565 -4.27 -19.94 18.76
C GLU A 565 -3.87 -20.62 17.44
N PHE A 566 -2.85 -21.47 17.46
CA PHE A 566 -2.34 -22.19 16.29
C PHE A 566 -1.71 -23.52 16.69
N SER A 567 -1.56 -24.44 15.74
CA SER A 567 -1.08 -25.80 16.01
C SER A 567 0.20 -26.10 15.23
N VAL A 568 1.18 -26.73 15.89
CA VAL A 568 2.39 -27.27 15.25
C VAL A 568 2.38 -28.78 15.40
N GLY A 569 2.04 -29.49 14.31
CA GLY A 569 1.88 -30.93 14.36
C GLY A 569 0.67 -31.34 15.22
N THR A 570 0.93 -31.88 16.42
CA THR A 570 -0.11 -32.26 17.40
C THR A 570 -0.13 -31.34 18.62
N GLU A 571 0.81 -30.42 18.72
CA GLU A 571 0.94 -29.49 19.84
C GLU A 571 0.18 -28.21 19.51
N GLU A 572 -0.62 -27.74 20.46
CA GLU A 572 -1.33 -26.47 20.36
C GLU A 572 -0.53 -25.37 21.05
N TYR A 573 -0.51 -24.20 20.45
CA TYR A 573 0.17 -23.00 20.91
C TYR A 573 -0.80 -21.82 20.94
N VAL A 574 -0.51 -20.85 21.80
CA VAL A 574 -1.18 -19.55 21.79
C VAL A 574 -0.16 -18.44 21.97
N LEU A 575 -0.20 -17.46 21.07
CA LEU A 575 0.40 -16.15 21.29
C LEU A 575 -0.66 -15.30 21.98
N TRP A 576 -0.39 -14.94 23.23
CA TRP A 576 -1.30 -14.20 24.08
C TRP A 576 -0.90 -12.73 24.14
N LEU A 577 -1.85 -11.83 23.90
CA LEU A 577 -1.66 -10.37 24.01
C LEU A 577 -2.61 -9.80 25.05
N TRP A 578 -2.15 -8.85 25.86
CA TRP A 578 -2.95 -8.15 26.87
C TRP A 578 -2.59 -6.66 26.93
N LYS A 579 -3.59 -5.79 27.14
CA LYS A 579 -3.35 -4.36 27.43
C LYS A 579 -4.44 -3.72 28.26
N GLY A 580 -4.07 -2.74 29.07
CA GLY A 580 -5.01 -1.93 29.83
C GLY A 580 -4.58 -1.69 31.28
N ASP A 581 -5.56 -1.79 32.18
CA ASP A 581 -5.44 -1.42 33.57
C ASP A 581 -5.04 -2.62 34.46
N TYR A 582 -3.77 -2.66 34.84
CA TYR A 582 -3.20 -3.67 35.75
C TYR A 582 -3.26 -3.21 37.22
N TRP A 583 -4.44 -2.77 37.66
CA TRP A 583 -4.74 -2.45 39.06
C TRP A 583 -3.85 -1.37 39.69
N ASN A 584 -2.86 -1.79 40.50
CA ASN A 584 -1.92 -0.95 41.22
C ASN A 584 -0.64 -0.69 40.43
N LEU A 585 -0.43 -1.40 39.31
CA LEU A 585 0.65 -1.14 38.35
C LEU A 585 0.19 -0.22 37.20
N HIS A 586 -1.11 0.12 37.17
CA HIS A 586 -1.75 1.08 36.26
C HIS A 586 -1.65 0.67 34.78
N SER A 587 -1.17 1.54 33.89
CA SER A 587 -1.21 1.32 32.44
C SER A 587 -0.16 0.29 32.05
N GLY A 588 -0.54 -0.74 31.30
CA GLY A 588 0.44 -1.72 30.84
C GLY A 588 -0.03 -2.62 29.71
N ALA A 589 0.90 -3.47 29.30
CA ALA A 589 0.76 -4.42 28.22
C ALA A 589 1.57 -5.69 28.49
N GLU A 590 1.16 -6.80 27.88
CA GLU A 590 1.85 -8.08 27.94
C GLU A 590 1.75 -8.81 26.60
N MET A 591 2.76 -9.63 26.31
CA MET A 591 2.78 -10.60 25.23
C MET A 591 3.50 -11.86 25.69
N GLY A 592 2.98 -13.04 25.37
CA GLY A 592 3.65 -14.30 25.74
C GLY A 592 3.27 -15.49 24.87
N LEU A 593 4.15 -16.48 24.82
CA LEU A 593 3.95 -17.74 24.12
C LEU A 593 3.65 -18.86 25.11
N TYR A 594 2.60 -19.61 24.83
CA TYR A 594 2.15 -20.73 25.66
C TYR A 594 1.83 -21.95 24.80
N THR A 595 1.81 -23.13 25.42
CA THR A 595 1.63 -24.43 24.76
C THR A 595 0.75 -25.37 25.59
N SER A 596 0.18 -26.39 24.94
CA SER A 596 -0.51 -27.55 25.55
C SER A 596 -1.74 -27.21 26.41
N PRO A 597 -2.97 -27.46 25.92
CA PRO A 597 -4.18 -27.33 26.72
C PRO A 597 -4.43 -28.62 27.52
N ASP A 598 -3.79 -28.77 28.67
CA ASP A 598 -4.27 -29.75 29.65
C ASP A 598 -5.58 -29.22 30.28
N ILE A 599 -6.57 -30.09 30.47
CA ILE A 599 -7.83 -29.69 31.09
C ILE A 599 -7.70 -29.76 32.61
N TYR A 600 -7.59 -28.60 33.25
CA TYR A 600 -7.59 -28.49 34.70
C TYR A 600 -8.94 -28.02 35.23
N SER A 601 -9.61 -28.86 36.02
CA SER A 601 -10.94 -28.54 36.57
C SER A 601 -11.99 -28.13 35.52
N GLY A 602 -11.91 -28.68 34.31
CA GLY A 602 -12.83 -28.38 33.20
C GLY A 602 -12.51 -27.10 32.42
N THR A 603 -11.35 -26.49 32.66
CA THR A 603 -10.83 -25.31 31.96
C THR A 603 -9.55 -25.70 31.22
N GLU A 604 -9.37 -25.21 30.00
CA GLU A 604 -8.10 -25.35 29.28
C GLU A 604 -7.05 -24.47 29.97
N GLN A 605 -5.98 -25.11 30.40
CA GLN A 605 -4.84 -24.50 31.03
C GLN A 605 -3.66 -24.63 30.07
N TYR A 606 -3.14 -23.50 29.62
CA TYR A 606 -1.93 -23.42 28.82
C TYR A 606 -0.71 -23.32 29.74
N ASP A 607 0.34 -24.05 29.42
CA ASP A 607 1.63 -23.94 30.07
C ASP A 607 2.51 -22.94 29.33
N ALA A 608 3.41 -22.27 30.04
CA ALA A 608 4.46 -21.50 29.39
C ALA A 608 5.30 -22.41 28.50
N VAL A 609 5.71 -21.93 27.31
CA VAL A 609 6.67 -22.68 26.49
C VAL A 609 7.96 -22.98 27.26
N ASP A 610 8.66 -24.05 26.89
CA ASP A 610 9.88 -24.52 27.56
C ASP A 610 11.17 -23.89 27.00
N PHE A 611 11.02 -22.87 26.15
CA PHE A 611 12.10 -22.09 25.55
C PHE A 611 11.81 -20.58 25.70
N GLU A 612 12.83 -19.77 25.49
CA GLU A 612 12.74 -18.31 25.44
C GLU A 612 13.16 -17.83 24.06
N VAL A 613 12.62 -16.67 23.64
CA VAL A 613 12.97 -16.03 22.38
C VAL A 613 13.15 -14.52 22.57
N PRO A 614 13.96 -13.84 21.75
CA PRO A 614 14.01 -12.38 21.76
C PRO A 614 12.61 -11.79 21.54
N MET A 615 12.19 -10.88 22.43
CA MET A 615 10.91 -10.17 22.31
C MET A 615 11.09 -8.69 22.66
N ASN A 616 10.37 -7.82 21.95
CA ASN A 616 10.25 -6.40 22.29
C ASN A 616 8.79 -6.04 22.55
N LEU A 617 8.56 -5.04 23.39
CA LEU A 617 7.23 -4.53 23.70
C LEU A 617 7.24 -3.03 23.95
N SER A 618 6.41 -2.30 23.23
CA SER A 618 6.21 -0.86 23.39
C SER A 618 4.72 -0.56 23.53
N LEU A 619 4.37 0.37 24.43
CA LEU A 619 2.99 0.77 24.69
C LEU A 619 2.82 2.28 24.55
N TYR A 620 1.73 2.68 23.92
CA TYR A 620 1.39 4.06 23.61
C TYR A 620 -0.07 4.36 23.95
N ASN A 621 -0.37 5.63 24.20
CA ASN A 621 -1.72 6.18 24.03
C ASN A 621 -1.80 6.92 22.70
N TYR A 622 -2.78 6.57 21.87
CA TYR A 622 -3.03 7.16 20.56
C TYR A 622 -4.30 8.02 20.61
N TYR A 623 -4.14 9.32 20.37
CA TYR A 623 -5.25 10.27 20.26
C TYR A 623 -5.47 10.75 18.81
N GLY A 624 -4.62 10.31 17.88
CA GLY A 624 -4.59 10.71 16.47
C GLY A 624 -3.16 10.89 15.94
N LYS A 625 -2.99 11.00 14.61
CA LYS A 625 -1.68 11.12 13.90
C LYS A 625 -0.69 12.09 14.55
N SER A 626 -1.16 13.23 15.06
CA SER A 626 -0.31 14.28 15.65
C SER A 626 -0.22 14.24 17.18
N SER A 627 -0.80 13.24 17.83
CA SER A 627 -0.89 13.15 19.29
C SER A 627 -0.79 11.69 19.74
N ILE A 628 0.45 11.22 19.86
CA ILE A 628 0.80 9.87 20.28
C ILE A 628 1.75 9.99 21.47
N GLU A 629 1.39 9.38 22.60
CA GLU A 629 2.18 9.43 23.84
C GLU A 629 2.80 8.05 24.11
N ASN A 630 4.13 7.99 24.17
CA ASN A 630 4.82 6.77 24.59
C ASN A 630 4.71 6.57 26.11
N ILE A 631 4.24 5.40 26.53
CA ILE A 631 4.20 5.00 27.94
C ILE A 631 5.52 4.34 28.34
N PHE A 632 5.97 3.36 27.55
CA PHE A 632 7.29 2.73 27.68
C PHE A 632 7.71 2.06 26.36
N ASN A 633 9.01 1.84 26.22
CA ASN A 633 9.64 1.00 25.19
C ASN A 633 10.59 0.00 25.88
N TRP A 634 10.39 -1.29 25.67
CA TRP A 634 11.15 -2.36 26.31
C TRP A 634 11.72 -3.33 25.28
N SER A 635 13.04 -3.53 25.31
CA SER A 635 13.80 -4.37 24.37
C SER A 635 14.90 -5.10 25.15
N PRO A 636 14.56 -6.04 26.06
CA PRO A 636 15.54 -6.69 26.93
C PRO A 636 16.63 -7.42 26.16
N GLU A 637 17.86 -7.44 26.70
CA GLU A 637 18.93 -8.31 26.16
C GLU A 637 18.68 -9.80 26.45
N GLU A 638 17.87 -10.11 27.47
CA GLU A 638 17.50 -11.48 27.84
C GLU A 638 16.32 -11.96 27.00
N ASP A 639 16.39 -13.19 26.49
CA ASP A 639 15.28 -13.85 25.79
C ASP A 639 14.08 -14.04 26.73
N GLN A 640 12.86 -13.91 26.19
CA GLN A 640 11.60 -13.94 26.93
C GLN A 640 10.68 -15.06 26.41
N TRP A 641 9.91 -15.68 27.30
CA TRP A 641 8.71 -16.44 26.93
C TRP A 641 7.44 -15.60 27.17
N TRP A 642 7.55 -14.57 28.02
CA TRP A 642 6.51 -13.63 28.40
C TRP A 642 7.13 -12.27 28.72
N ILE A 643 6.81 -11.27 27.91
CA ILE A 643 7.28 -9.89 28.02
C ILE A 643 6.14 -8.99 28.49
N THR A 644 6.41 -8.13 29.46
CA THR A 644 5.41 -7.18 30.00
C THR A 644 5.98 -5.78 30.16
N GLY A 645 5.11 -4.80 30.33
CA GLY A 645 5.50 -3.48 30.86
C GLY A 645 4.33 -2.78 31.53
N PHE A 646 4.57 -2.21 32.71
CA PHE A 646 3.56 -1.47 33.48
C PHE A 646 4.11 -0.16 34.02
N SER A 647 3.43 0.95 33.75
CA SER A 647 3.87 2.32 34.06
C SER A 647 4.07 2.61 35.56
N GLY A 648 3.56 1.74 36.43
CA GLY A 648 3.82 1.82 37.86
C GLY A 648 3.22 3.08 38.47
N GLN A 649 4.05 4.00 38.95
CA GLN A 649 3.61 5.26 39.57
C GLN A 649 3.96 6.49 38.73
N ASN A 650 4.21 6.30 37.43
CA ASN A 650 4.37 7.40 36.50
C ASN A 650 3.06 8.21 36.45
N ARG A 651 3.11 9.47 36.90
CA ARG A 651 1.94 10.33 37.15
C ARG A 651 1.12 10.59 35.90
N ASP A 652 1.75 10.56 34.74
CA ASP A 652 1.12 10.84 33.47
C ASP A 652 0.26 9.64 33.00
N PHE A 653 0.50 8.44 33.56
CA PHE A 653 -0.13 7.18 33.11
C PHE A 653 -0.81 6.39 34.24
N ILE A 654 -1.24 7.07 35.32
CA ILE A 654 -1.96 6.47 36.49
C ILE A 654 -3.42 6.12 36.17
N GLU A 655 -4.01 6.73 35.15
CA GLU A 655 -5.41 6.51 34.76
C GLU A 655 -5.44 5.84 33.37
N PRO A 656 -5.42 4.50 33.32
CA PRO A 656 -5.36 3.78 32.05
C PRO A 656 -6.67 3.95 31.28
N ASP A 657 -6.55 4.14 29.98
CA ASP A 657 -7.67 4.12 29.05
C ASP A 657 -7.39 3.11 27.95
N ARG A 658 -7.90 1.88 28.11
CA ARG A 658 -7.64 0.78 27.18
C ARG A 658 -8.10 1.06 25.75
N GLU A 659 -9.07 1.97 25.59
CA GLU A 659 -9.64 2.37 24.29
C GLU A 659 -8.74 3.36 23.54
N LEU A 660 -7.66 3.84 24.16
CA LEU A 660 -6.63 4.69 23.54
C LEU A 660 -5.30 3.95 23.36
N MET A 661 -5.16 2.74 23.90
CA MET A 661 -3.87 2.07 23.96
C MET A 661 -3.52 1.40 22.63
N ALA A 662 -2.25 1.54 22.21
CA ALA A 662 -1.69 0.85 21.05
C ALA A 662 -0.34 0.23 21.41
N ILE A 663 -0.06 -0.95 20.86
CA ILE A 663 1.13 -1.76 21.10
C ILE A 663 1.89 -1.96 19.79
N ILE A 664 3.22 -1.85 19.88
CA ILE A 664 4.14 -2.46 18.92
C ILE A 664 4.97 -3.49 19.68
N GLY A 665 4.93 -4.75 19.24
CA GLY A 665 5.72 -5.84 19.79
C GLY A 665 6.43 -6.64 18.72
N THR A 666 7.49 -7.36 19.11
CA THR A 666 8.18 -8.30 18.22
C THR A 666 8.41 -9.65 18.91
N VAL A 667 8.40 -10.72 18.12
CA VAL A 667 8.80 -12.07 18.54
C VAL A 667 9.74 -12.64 17.48
N ASP A 668 10.98 -12.93 17.86
CA ASP A 668 11.97 -13.57 16.99
C ASP A 668 11.83 -15.09 17.06
N LEU A 669 11.41 -15.73 15.96
CA LEU A 669 11.22 -17.17 15.88
C LEU A 669 12.24 -17.82 14.93
N SER A 670 13.40 -17.20 14.71
CA SER A 670 14.47 -17.72 13.85
C SER A 670 14.97 -19.11 14.24
N GLU A 671 15.04 -19.40 15.54
CA GLU A 671 15.38 -20.73 16.07
C GLU A 671 14.16 -21.69 16.15
N HIS A 672 12.95 -21.20 15.86
CA HIS A 672 11.68 -21.91 15.98
C HIS A 672 10.80 -21.79 14.70
N THR A 673 11.41 -21.99 13.53
CA THR A 673 10.78 -21.77 12.22
C THR A 673 9.46 -22.52 11.97
N GLU A 674 9.22 -23.68 12.61
CA GLU A 674 7.94 -24.40 12.51
C GLU A 674 6.80 -23.68 13.25
N ILE A 675 7.11 -23.02 14.37
CA ILE A 675 6.19 -22.17 15.14
C ILE A 675 5.88 -20.92 14.32
N TYR A 676 6.91 -20.28 13.75
CA TYR A 676 6.76 -19.14 12.86
C TYR A 676 5.82 -19.44 11.69
N ALA A 677 6.08 -20.52 10.95
CA ALA A 677 5.30 -20.89 9.79
C ALA A 677 3.84 -21.20 10.14
N SER A 678 3.58 -21.83 11.29
CA SER A 678 2.23 -22.18 11.72
C SER A 678 1.45 -20.96 12.23
N LEU A 679 2.11 -20.04 12.92
CA LEU A 679 1.53 -18.76 13.33
C LEU A 679 1.20 -17.88 12.12
N LYS A 680 2.09 -17.84 11.12
CA LYS A 680 1.86 -17.14 9.84
C LYS A 680 0.67 -17.73 9.09
N ASP A 681 0.64 -19.04 8.88
CA ASP A 681 -0.47 -19.72 8.21
C ASP A 681 -1.81 -19.51 8.94
N LYS A 682 -1.80 -19.48 10.29
CA LYS A 682 -2.98 -19.12 11.08
C LYS A 682 -3.42 -17.69 10.81
N TYR A 683 -2.50 -16.73 10.89
CA TYR A 683 -2.81 -15.32 10.65
C TYR A 683 -3.32 -15.09 9.23
N ASP A 684 -2.65 -15.63 8.20
CA ASP A 684 -3.04 -15.45 6.79
C ASP A 684 -4.45 -15.98 6.51
N LYS A 685 -4.84 -17.12 7.12
CA LYS A 685 -6.19 -17.70 6.97
C LYS A 685 -7.29 -16.85 7.59
N ASP A 686 -7.00 -16.25 8.75
CA ASP A 686 -7.97 -15.51 9.55
C ASP A 686 -7.68 -13.99 9.55
N ARG A 687 -6.88 -13.52 8.60
CA ARG A 687 -6.34 -12.14 8.56
C ARG A 687 -7.44 -11.09 8.66
N GLY A 688 -8.50 -11.25 7.88
CA GLY A 688 -9.65 -10.34 7.91
C GLY A 688 -10.34 -10.28 9.28
N ILE A 689 -10.34 -11.37 10.05
CA ILE A 689 -10.87 -11.38 11.42
C ILE A 689 -9.94 -10.59 12.34
N TYR A 690 -8.63 -10.79 12.26
CA TYR A 690 -7.67 -10.10 13.11
C TYR A 690 -7.65 -8.58 12.85
N ILE A 691 -7.63 -8.17 11.58
CA ILE A 691 -7.69 -6.75 11.17
C ILE A 691 -8.99 -6.10 11.64
N LYS A 692 -10.14 -6.78 11.49
CA LYS A 692 -11.44 -6.29 11.99
C LYS A 692 -11.41 -5.99 13.49
N TYR A 693 -10.57 -6.69 14.24
CA TYR A 693 -10.38 -6.45 15.67
C TYR A 693 -9.08 -5.69 15.97
N ASN A 694 -8.54 -4.93 15.02
CA ASN A 694 -7.37 -4.04 15.17
C ASN A 694 -6.07 -4.77 15.56
N LEU A 695 -5.92 -6.05 15.22
CA LEU A 695 -4.69 -6.79 15.39
C LEU A 695 -4.07 -7.06 14.03
N GLU A 696 -2.89 -6.47 13.83
CA GLU A 696 -2.11 -6.63 12.63
C GLU A 696 -0.76 -7.28 12.95
N MET A 697 -0.40 -8.27 12.15
CA MET A 697 0.85 -9.00 12.29
C MET A 697 1.60 -8.99 10.96
N ILE A 698 2.85 -8.57 10.99
CA ILE A 698 3.74 -8.50 9.82
C ILE A 698 4.84 -9.55 10.00
N PHE A 699 5.00 -10.40 8.99
CA PHE A 699 5.88 -11.56 9.01
C PHE A 699 7.10 -11.33 8.14
N ASP A 700 8.27 -11.12 8.75
CA ASP A 700 9.55 -11.04 8.04
C ASP A 700 10.08 -12.46 7.81
N ASP A 701 9.85 -13.01 6.62
CA ASP A 701 10.25 -14.39 6.28
C ASP A 701 11.76 -14.60 6.26
N LYS A 702 12.55 -13.53 6.08
CA LYS A 702 14.00 -13.62 6.00
C LYS A 702 14.61 -13.85 7.38
N GLU A 703 14.18 -13.06 8.35
CA GLU A 703 14.67 -13.13 9.73
C GLU A 703 13.77 -14.00 10.64
N HIS A 704 12.62 -14.49 10.13
CA HIS A 704 11.58 -15.20 10.89
C HIS A 704 11.09 -14.39 12.10
N MET A 705 10.99 -13.08 11.94
CA MET A 705 10.52 -12.16 12.96
C MET A 705 9.05 -11.83 12.74
N VAL A 706 8.28 -11.86 13.82
CA VAL A 706 6.87 -11.47 13.83
C VAL A 706 6.76 -10.11 14.48
N TRP A 707 6.26 -9.13 13.73
CA TRP A 707 5.93 -7.79 14.21
C TRP A 707 4.44 -7.73 14.50
N ILE A 708 4.07 -7.15 15.63
CA ILE A 708 2.69 -7.12 16.12
C ILE A 708 2.32 -5.67 16.37
N ASN A 709 1.31 -5.21 15.65
CA ASN A 709 0.67 -3.92 15.83
C ASN A 709 -0.75 -4.16 16.34
N TRP A 710 -1.02 -3.80 17.60
CA TRP A 710 -2.35 -3.95 18.17
C TRP A 710 -2.84 -2.66 18.81
N TYR A 711 -3.91 -2.11 18.27
CA TYR A 711 -4.48 -0.84 18.66
C TYR A 711 -5.97 -0.94 18.98
N GLU A 712 -6.56 0.14 19.50
CA GLU A 712 -7.99 0.37 19.35
C GLU A 712 -8.21 1.48 18.32
N GLY A 713 -9.26 1.36 17.52
CA GLY A 713 -9.69 2.47 16.66
C GLY A 713 -10.01 3.71 17.51
N VAL A 714 -9.77 4.90 16.95
CA VAL A 714 -10.15 6.18 17.59
C VAL A 714 -11.67 6.28 17.62
N THR A 715 -12.31 5.57 18.55
CA THR A 715 -13.68 5.90 18.93
C THR A 715 -13.60 7.22 19.68
N GLN A 716 -13.77 8.32 18.96
CA GLN A 716 -14.08 9.59 19.61
C GLN A 716 -15.32 9.34 20.46
N ARG A 717 -15.14 9.32 21.79
CA ARG A 717 -16.22 9.09 22.74
C ARG A 717 -17.41 10.00 22.38
N LYS A 718 -18.56 9.39 22.08
CA LYS A 718 -19.87 10.06 22.02
C LYS A 718 -20.16 10.85 23.31
#